data_AF-A0A396TYD6-F1
#
_entry.id   AF-A0A396TYD6-F1
#
_cell.length_a   1.000
_cell.length_b   1.000
_cell.length_c   1.000
_cell.angle_alpha   90.00
_cell.angle_beta   90.00
_cell.angle_gamma   90.00
#
_symmetry.space_group_name_H-M   'P 1'
#
loop_
_entity.id
_entity.type
_entity.pdbx_description
1 polymer ?
#
loop_
_entity_poly.entity_id
_entity_poly.type
_entity_poly.pdbx_seq_one_letter_code
_entity_poly.pdbx_strand_id
1 'polypeptide(L)'
;MNTRCFHCAEFIPKGISLFVSINNIEQPMCCLGCQAVAQTIVDNNLTQYYQVRTEPAHKGQALIPEQLEKNKLLDEEVLQNEFIYHAQDYKEAILTIDGISCAACAWLIEMQIAKVSGVVSINVNATTQRATVQWQDDTVNLSDILTAIEHIGYQALPFKANEAEVRNKKHSKTFIKRLGISGILMMQVMMIAVGLYFGAFADMAEHNKVYLRWISFILTIPIITYGAFPFYIGAINALKVKRLSMDVPVSIAIILAFSASAWATVSQQGEVYFESVSMFTFLLLIGKFLEFRARSRAAQVSANLLKLMPMTALKIIIDNEEEVTSSQNQEKLIAAKQLIKDDFVLIKPGEVIPADGIIIKGKSQLNEAMLSGEQLPVNKSVDDKVFAGTINGDSNLIVKVSQASNQSFLSQLIRLSEHSQAHKPKLAKFSDKVAQYFVAIILCTAIGTAIYWQQHLPEEAFWITLSVLVATCPCALSLATPTALTCATTRLNKNGIMIKSAHVMETMPQVDSFAFDKTGTITDGEFSIADVQHENNIKKDDVLAIAAALEAQSEHPLAKPFHQYRNYQLQVSNIEVHSGQGVSGTVNNVHYKIGKPNWLLSDTALLNYQDRTCVLVKNNSLTNETEVLASFSLIDKIRDEAVALINTLNTHANTLLLSGDSQLACDKLMQNVPIKMARGGLTAEHKMQIIKTEQASKHRVAMTGDGVNDSPVFGAAHVSIAMGCGADIAKSGADVILLNNRLSSISTLINVAKKTKKIIFQNYLWAFGYNAIVLPLAVAGFITPYMAVIGMSASSILVITNSLRLLKNN
;
A
#
# COMPACT_ATOMS: atom_id res chain seq x y z
N MET A 1 6.35 -32.98 -46.17
CA MET A 1 5.45 -32.56 -45.07
C MET A 1 6.15 -31.46 -44.29
N ASN A 2 5.57 -30.27 -44.20
CA ASN A 2 6.14 -29.18 -43.39
C ASN A 2 5.87 -29.48 -41.91
N THR A 3 6.82 -30.11 -41.23
CA THR A 3 6.78 -30.30 -39.78
C THR A 3 6.82 -28.94 -39.09
N ARG A 4 5.86 -28.71 -38.19
CA ARG A 4 5.78 -27.52 -37.35
C ARG A 4 6.31 -27.83 -35.96
N CYS A 5 6.92 -26.83 -35.32
CA CYS A 5 7.36 -26.91 -33.95
C CYS A 5 6.18 -27.25 -33.04
N PHE A 6 6.32 -28.27 -32.20
CA PHE A 6 5.27 -28.62 -31.26
C PHE A 6 5.06 -27.51 -30.23
N HIS A 7 6.08 -26.74 -29.85
CA HIS A 7 5.95 -25.70 -28.83
C HIS A 7 5.30 -24.41 -29.33
N CYS A 8 5.78 -23.83 -30.45
CA CYS A 8 5.35 -22.53 -30.98
C CYS A 8 4.63 -22.58 -32.36
N ALA A 9 4.45 -23.77 -32.94
CA ALA A 9 3.82 -24.01 -34.25
C ALA A 9 4.44 -23.30 -35.47
N GLU A 10 5.61 -22.67 -35.35
CA GLU A 10 6.39 -22.19 -36.49
C GLU A 10 6.94 -23.36 -37.33
N PHE A 11 7.28 -23.10 -38.59
CA PHE A 11 7.94 -24.08 -39.45
C PHE A 11 9.31 -24.44 -38.90
N ILE A 12 9.65 -25.73 -38.93
CA ILE A 12 10.99 -26.20 -38.58
C ILE A 12 11.91 -25.96 -39.79
N PRO A 13 12.99 -25.16 -39.65
CA PRO A 13 13.96 -24.95 -40.71
C PRO A 13 14.60 -26.27 -41.16
N LYS A 14 14.90 -26.38 -42.47
CA LYS A 14 15.58 -27.57 -43.02
C LYS A 14 16.96 -27.73 -42.36
N GLY A 15 17.23 -28.90 -41.78
CA GLY A 15 18.49 -29.23 -41.12
C GLY A 15 18.49 -29.15 -39.58
N ILE A 16 17.35 -28.81 -38.95
CA ILE A 16 17.22 -28.78 -37.49
C ILE A 16 16.54 -30.07 -36.99
N SER A 17 17.24 -30.82 -36.14
CA SER A 17 16.76 -32.07 -35.52
C SER A 17 16.70 -31.94 -33.98
N LEU A 18 15.82 -31.07 -33.49
CA LEU A 18 15.63 -30.83 -32.06
C LEU A 18 14.32 -31.46 -31.59
N PHE A 19 14.37 -32.23 -30.51
CA PHE A 19 13.22 -32.96 -29.97
C PHE A 19 13.15 -32.84 -28.45
N VAL A 20 11.95 -32.97 -27.91
CA VAL A 20 11.67 -33.11 -26.46
C VAL A 20 10.63 -34.22 -26.29
N SER A 21 10.84 -35.12 -25.34
CA SER A 21 9.87 -36.16 -24.99
C SER A 21 8.74 -35.55 -24.14
N ILE A 22 7.53 -35.46 -24.69
CA ILE A 22 6.35 -34.91 -23.99
C ILE A 22 5.27 -36.00 -23.97
N ASN A 23 4.84 -36.43 -22.78
CA ASN A 23 3.90 -37.54 -22.59
C ASN A 23 4.33 -38.83 -23.33
N ASN A 24 5.62 -39.18 -23.27
CA ASN A 24 6.24 -40.33 -23.96
C ASN A 24 6.18 -40.30 -25.49
N ILE A 25 5.98 -39.13 -26.10
CA ILE A 25 6.06 -38.93 -27.56
C ILE A 25 7.15 -37.91 -27.84
N GLU A 26 8.08 -38.22 -28.76
CA GLU A 26 9.08 -37.26 -29.22
C GLU A 26 8.43 -36.17 -30.07
N GLN A 27 8.50 -34.93 -29.58
CA GLN A 27 7.90 -33.78 -30.22
C GLN A 27 8.97 -32.86 -30.82
N PRO A 28 8.86 -32.47 -32.11
CA PRO A 28 9.90 -31.72 -32.80
C PRO A 28 9.85 -30.22 -32.48
N MET A 29 11.01 -29.56 -32.45
CA MET A 29 11.19 -28.15 -32.07
C MET A 29 11.87 -27.34 -33.19
N CYS A 30 11.47 -26.07 -33.39
CA CYS A 30 12.06 -25.24 -34.45
C CYS A 30 13.39 -24.57 -34.07
N CYS A 31 13.71 -24.44 -32.77
CA CYS A 31 14.94 -23.81 -32.30
C CYS A 31 15.31 -24.30 -30.88
N LEU A 32 16.56 -24.04 -30.46
CA LEU A 32 17.07 -24.36 -29.13
C LEU A 32 16.25 -23.73 -28.01
N GLY A 33 15.70 -22.52 -28.22
CA GLY A 33 14.81 -21.87 -27.25
C GLY A 33 13.50 -22.64 -27.04
N CYS A 34 12.87 -23.11 -28.12
CA CYS A 34 11.66 -23.95 -28.01
C CYS A 34 11.96 -25.30 -27.36
N GLN A 35 13.12 -25.88 -27.65
CA GLN A 35 13.57 -27.11 -27.00
C GLN A 35 13.82 -26.89 -25.50
N ALA A 36 14.55 -25.84 -25.12
CA ALA A 36 14.85 -25.53 -23.73
C ALA A 36 13.56 -25.30 -22.92
N VAL A 37 12.67 -24.44 -23.39
CA VAL A 37 11.39 -24.18 -22.70
C VAL A 37 10.55 -25.44 -22.61
N ALA A 38 10.46 -26.23 -23.69
CA ALA A 38 9.68 -27.45 -23.68
C ALA A 38 10.26 -28.54 -22.76
N GLN A 39 11.59 -28.67 -22.73
CA GLN A 39 12.31 -29.58 -21.84
C GLN A 39 12.12 -29.14 -20.38
N THR A 40 12.26 -27.86 -20.07
CA THR A 40 12.00 -27.32 -18.73
C THR A 40 10.56 -27.60 -18.28
N ILE A 41 9.55 -27.47 -19.15
CA ILE A 41 8.17 -27.79 -18.81
C ILE A 41 7.99 -29.28 -18.46
N VAL A 42 8.65 -30.17 -19.21
CA VAL A 42 8.62 -31.62 -18.96
C VAL A 42 9.34 -31.97 -17.66
N ASP A 43 10.57 -31.45 -17.48
CA ASP A 43 11.42 -31.71 -16.31
C ASP A 43 10.76 -31.26 -15.00
N ASN A 44 9.88 -30.24 -15.07
CA ASN A 44 9.13 -29.73 -13.94
C ASN A 44 7.79 -30.47 -13.68
N ASN A 45 7.53 -31.61 -14.31
CA ASN A 45 6.26 -32.35 -14.23
C ASN A 45 5.02 -31.50 -14.60
N LEU A 46 5.20 -30.48 -15.44
CA LEU A 46 4.14 -29.60 -15.91
C LEU A 46 3.62 -30.00 -17.30
N THR A 47 3.77 -31.27 -17.68
CA THR A 47 3.33 -31.78 -19.00
C THR A 47 1.84 -31.59 -19.26
N GLN A 48 1.04 -31.41 -18.21
CA GLN A 48 -0.37 -31.01 -18.31
C GLN A 48 -0.55 -29.68 -19.06
N TYR A 49 0.43 -28.78 -19.05
CA TYR A 49 0.50 -27.58 -19.90
C TYR A 49 0.19 -27.90 -21.37
N TYR A 50 0.79 -28.97 -21.90
CA TYR A 50 0.60 -29.39 -23.29
C TYR A 50 -0.77 -30.02 -23.57
N GLN A 51 -1.47 -30.47 -22.53
CA GLN A 51 -2.82 -31.03 -22.62
C GLN A 51 -3.91 -29.96 -22.53
N VAL A 52 -3.69 -28.88 -21.76
CA VAL A 52 -4.65 -27.78 -21.59
C VAL A 52 -4.38 -26.53 -22.43
N ARG A 53 -3.23 -26.44 -23.12
CA ARG A 53 -2.93 -25.31 -24.01
C ARG A 53 -3.85 -25.31 -25.24
N THR A 54 -4.41 -24.16 -25.57
CA THR A 54 -5.29 -23.96 -26.73
C THR A 54 -4.61 -23.28 -27.91
N GLU A 55 -3.47 -22.61 -27.67
CA GLU A 55 -2.65 -21.97 -28.71
C GLU A 55 -1.16 -22.33 -28.52
N PRO A 56 -0.35 -22.30 -29.60
CA PRO A 56 1.11 -22.44 -29.51
C PRO A 56 1.72 -21.26 -28.74
N ALA A 57 2.86 -21.49 -28.08
CA ALA A 57 3.56 -20.41 -27.39
C ALA A 57 4.00 -19.33 -28.38
N HIS A 58 3.70 -18.06 -28.09
CA HIS A 58 4.25 -16.95 -28.86
C HIS A 58 5.74 -16.83 -28.57
N LYS A 59 6.54 -16.70 -29.62
CA LYS A 59 7.95 -16.35 -29.50
C LYS A 59 8.01 -14.99 -28.81
N GLY A 60 8.56 -14.94 -27.59
CA GLY A 60 9.05 -13.67 -27.06
C GLY A 60 9.98 -13.07 -28.12
N GLN A 61 9.91 -11.76 -28.36
CA GLN A 61 10.93 -11.12 -29.20
C GLN A 61 12.28 -11.51 -28.62
N ALA A 62 13.08 -12.25 -29.40
CA ALA A 62 14.42 -12.63 -28.98
C ALA A 62 15.14 -11.34 -28.60
N LEU A 63 15.70 -11.31 -27.41
CA LEU A 63 16.42 -10.15 -26.91
C LEU A 63 17.48 -9.75 -27.94
N ILE A 64 17.45 -8.49 -28.33
CA ILE A 64 18.56 -7.90 -29.07
C ILE A 64 19.76 -7.95 -28.09
N PRO A 65 20.95 -8.42 -28.47
CA PRO A 65 22.10 -8.51 -27.56
C PRO A 65 22.36 -7.24 -26.74
N GLU A 66 22.10 -6.06 -27.33
CA GLU A 66 22.21 -4.75 -26.68
C GLU A 66 21.27 -4.55 -25.47
N GLN A 67 20.11 -5.22 -25.46
CA GLN A 67 19.11 -5.11 -24.38
C GLN A 67 19.46 -6.01 -23.18
N LEU A 68 20.05 -7.18 -23.45
CA LEU A 68 20.66 -8.04 -22.43
C LEU A 68 21.88 -7.36 -21.80
N GLU A 69 22.71 -6.69 -22.60
CA GLU A 69 23.81 -5.87 -22.08
C GLU A 69 23.32 -4.71 -21.20
N LYS A 70 22.22 -4.03 -21.59
CA LYS A 70 21.57 -3.01 -20.75
C LYS A 70 21.05 -3.56 -19.43
N ASN A 71 20.45 -4.76 -19.43
CA ASN A 71 19.98 -5.37 -18.18
C ASN A 71 21.14 -5.77 -17.26
N LYS A 72 22.28 -6.23 -17.81
CA LYS A 72 23.49 -6.50 -17.01
C LYS A 72 24.07 -5.25 -16.35
N LEU A 73 23.93 -4.08 -16.97
CA LEU A 73 24.32 -2.81 -16.32
C LEU A 73 23.48 -2.53 -15.07
N LEU A 74 22.27 -3.07 -14.95
CA LEU A 74 21.45 -2.94 -13.75
C LEU A 74 21.96 -3.80 -12.59
N ASP A 75 22.96 -4.65 -12.81
CA ASP A 75 23.65 -5.39 -11.75
C ASP A 75 24.77 -4.54 -11.09
N GLU A 76 25.20 -3.44 -11.72
CA GLU A 76 26.21 -2.54 -11.18
C GLU A 76 25.71 -1.83 -9.91
N GLU A 77 26.48 -1.90 -8.82
CA GLU A 77 26.10 -1.32 -7.52
C GLU A 77 25.72 0.17 -7.60
N VAL A 78 26.41 0.93 -8.45
CA VAL A 78 26.15 2.36 -8.65
C VAL A 78 24.73 2.61 -9.18
N LEU A 79 24.24 1.75 -10.08
CA LEU A 79 22.89 1.84 -10.65
C LEU A 79 21.85 1.22 -9.71
N GLN A 80 22.20 0.13 -9.04
CA GLN A 80 21.35 -0.52 -8.04
C GLN A 80 20.99 0.41 -6.88
N ASN A 81 21.94 1.23 -6.41
CA ASN A 81 21.72 2.20 -5.34
C ASN A 81 20.57 3.19 -5.64
N GLU A 82 20.16 3.37 -6.91
CA GLU A 82 19.04 4.24 -7.27
C GLU A 82 17.65 3.67 -6.93
N PHE A 83 17.48 2.34 -6.88
CA PHE A 83 16.16 1.71 -6.83
C PHE A 83 16.10 0.38 -6.07
N ILE A 84 17.23 -0.12 -5.57
CA ILE A 84 17.33 -1.33 -4.76
C ILE A 84 17.48 -0.95 -3.29
N TYR A 85 16.73 -1.64 -2.45
CA TYR A 85 16.75 -1.51 -1.00
C TYR A 85 17.43 -2.73 -0.41
N HIS A 86 18.34 -2.51 0.55
CA HIS A 86 19.07 -3.59 1.21
C HIS A 86 18.41 -3.90 2.57
N ALA A 87 18.08 -5.18 2.79
CA ALA A 87 17.80 -5.74 4.11
C ALA A 87 18.92 -6.73 4.47
N GLN A 88 19.05 -7.10 5.76
CA GLN A 88 20.16 -7.93 6.25
C GLN A 88 20.33 -9.26 5.50
N ASP A 89 19.24 -9.85 4.97
CA ASP A 89 19.26 -11.16 4.30
C ASP A 89 18.82 -11.12 2.82
N TYR A 90 18.38 -9.97 2.29
CA TYR A 90 17.88 -9.87 0.91
C TYR A 90 17.92 -8.43 0.37
N LYS A 91 18.03 -8.30 -0.94
CA LYS A 91 17.78 -7.06 -1.70
C LYS A 91 16.32 -7.01 -2.15
N GLU A 92 15.75 -5.81 -2.22
CA GLU A 92 14.39 -5.57 -2.69
C GLU A 92 14.35 -4.51 -3.77
N ALA A 93 13.57 -4.72 -4.82
CA ALA A 93 13.33 -3.75 -5.87
C ALA A 93 11.84 -3.67 -6.20
N ILE A 94 11.41 -2.46 -6.55
CA ILE A 94 10.10 -2.22 -7.15
C ILE A 94 10.29 -2.13 -8.65
N LEU A 95 9.59 -2.98 -9.39
CA LEU A 95 9.63 -3.07 -10.84
C LEU A 95 8.30 -2.56 -11.43
N THR A 96 8.38 -1.87 -12.55
CA THR A 96 7.23 -1.62 -13.42
C THR A 96 7.16 -2.74 -14.43
N ILE A 97 6.00 -3.40 -14.55
CA ILE A 97 5.79 -4.47 -15.52
C ILE A 97 4.81 -4.02 -16.60
N ASP A 98 5.26 -3.99 -17.84
CA ASP A 98 4.41 -3.66 -18.98
C ASP A 98 3.61 -4.87 -19.46
N GLY A 99 2.43 -4.62 -20.04
CA GLY A 99 1.57 -5.67 -20.59
C GLY A 99 0.69 -6.42 -19.58
N ILE A 100 0.80 -6.12 -18.27
CA ILE A 100 -0.14 -6.66 -17.29
C ILE A 100 -1.54 -6.06 -17.50
N SER A 101 -2.49 -6.93 -17.79
CA SER A 101 -3.88 -6.56 -18.08
C SER A 101 -4.90 -7.21 -17.14
N CYS A 102 -4.52 -8.22 -16.35
CA CYS A 102 -5.42 -8.86 -15.41
C CYS A 102 -4.69 -9.45 -14.19
N ALA A 103 -5.47 -9.81 -13.17
CA ALA A 103 -4.97 -10.45 -11.96
C ALA A 103 -4.33 -11.84 -12.21
N ALA A 104 -4.63 -12.47 -13.34
CA ALA A 104 -4.02 -13.75 -13.68
C ALA A 104 -2.63 -13.61 -14.33
N CYS A 105 -2.37 -12.51 -15.05
CA CYS A 105 -1.01 -12.15 -15.46
C CYS A 105 -0.12 -11.96 -14.23
N ALA A 106 -0.62 -11.23 -13.22
CA ALA A 106 0.07 -11.05 -11.96
C ALA A 106 0.37 -12.39 -11.26
N TRP A 107 -0.65 -13.26 -11.12
CA TRP A 107 -0.47 -14.59 -10.51
C TRP A 107 0.53 -15.48 -11.26
N LEU A 108 0.54 -15.45 -12.60
CA LEU A 108 1.49 -16.22 -13.41
C LEU A 108 2.94 -15.76 -13.17
N ILE A 109 3.17 -14.44 -13.14
CA ILE A 109 4.48 -13.86 -12.86
C ILE A 109 4.90 -14.25 -11.43
N GLU A 110 4.02 -14.09 -10.44
CA GLU A 110 4.28 -14.48 -9.05
C GLU A 110 4.70 -15.95 -8.94
N MET A 111 3.93 -16.87 -9.54
CA MET A 111 4.22 -18.31 -9.46
C MET A 111 5.51 -18.74 -10.15
N GLN A 112 5.91 -18.06 -11.22
CA GLN A 112 7.13 -18.42 -11.97
C GLN A 112 8.38 -17.84 -11.31
N ILE A 113 8.33 -16.56 -10.93
CA ILE A 113 9.50 -15.89 -10.33
C ILE A 113 9.74 -16.39 -8.90
N ALA A 114 8.70 -16.78 -8.16
CA ALA A 114 8.87 -17.42 -6.85
C ALA A 114 9.61 -18.78 -6.90
N LYS A 115 9.79 -19.39 -8.08
CA LYS A 115 10.56 -20.63 -8.25
C LYS A 115 12.02 -20.40 -8.60
N VAL A 116 12.40 -19.17 -8.96
CA VAL A 116 13.79 -18.82 -9.24
C VAL A 116 14.58 -18.92 -7.94
N SER A 117 15.58 -19.81 -7.90
CA SER A 117 16.43 -19.98 -6.73
C SER A 117 17.07 -18.65 -6.35
N GLY A 118 16.93 -18.25 -5.08
CA GLY A 118 17.39 -16.96 -4.59
C GLY A 118 16.29 -15.91 -4.46
N VAL A 119 15.13 -16.06 -5.10
CA VAL A 119 13.98 -15.17 -4.86
C VAL A 119 13.30 -15.55 -3.55
N VAL A 120 13.25 -14.59 -2.62
CA VAL A 120 12.60 -14.74 -1.30
C VAL A 120 11.10 -14.53 -1.42
N SER A 121 10.68 -13.47 -2.13
CA SER A 121 9.27 -13.19 -2.38
C SER A 121 9.06 -12.33 -3.63
N ILE A 122 7.88 -12.47 -4.25
CA ILE A 122 7.42 -11.59 -5.31
C ILE A 122 5.93 -11.29 -5.14
N ASN A 123 5.53 -10.03 -5.29
CA ASN A 123 4.14 -9.61 -5.22
C ASN A 123 3.83 -8.66 -6.38
N VAL A 124 2.81 -8.97 -7.18
CA VAL A 124 2.50 -8.25 -8.42
C VAL A 124 1.12 -7.60 -8.33
N ASN A 125 1.09 -6.28 -8.39
CA ASN A 125 -0.13 -5.51 -8.42
C ASN A 125 -0.56 -5.21 -9.85
N ALA A 126 -1.54 -5.97 -10.35
CA ALA A 126 -2.09 -5.76 -11.68
C ALA A 126 -2.77 -4.39 -11.90
N THR A 127 -3.18 -3.71 -10.82
CA THR A 127 -3.85 -2.40 -10.90
C THR A 127 -2.84 -1.27 -11.09
N THR A 128 -1.70 -1.34 -10.39
CA THR A 128 -0.63 -0.34 -10.48
C THR A 128 0.45 -0.72 -11.49
N GLN A 129 0.39 -1.93 -12.06
CA GLN A 129 1.40 -2.50 -12.97
C GLN A 129 2.79 -2.53 -12.33
N ARG A 130 2.84 -2.84 -11.03
CA ARG A 130 4.07 -2.89 -10.24
C ARG A 130 4.29 -4.28 -9.69
N ALA A 131 5.54 -4.68 -9.58
CA ALA A 131 5.95 -5.85 -8.83
C ALA A 131 6.99 -5.46 -7.78
N THR A 132 6.83 -5.96 -6.58
CA THR A 132 7.87 -5.90 -5.55
C THR A 132 8.54 -7.26 -5.52
N VAL A 133 9.85 -7.30 -5.75
CA VAL A 133 10.64 -8.54 -5.72
C VAL A 133 11.71 -8.44 -4.65
N GLN A 134 11.87 -9.50 -3.86
CA GLN A 134 12.90 -9.67 -2.85
C GLN A 134 13.76 -10.87 -3.24
N TRP A 135 15.08 -10.71 -3.26
CA TRP A 135 16.01 -11.78 -3.62
C TRP A 135 17.32 -11.72 -2.85
N GLN A 136 18.00 -12.85 -2.77
CA GLN A 136 19.33 -13.00 -2.20
C GLN A 136 20.37 -12.74 -3.29
N ASP A 137 21.12 -11.65 -3.12
CA ASP A 137 22.09 -11.19 -4.12
C ASP A 137 23.20 -12.22 -4.40
N ASP A 138 23.58 -13.00 -3.39
CA ASP A 138 24.60 -14.05 -3.51
C ASP A 138 24.19 -15.21 -4.43
N THR A 139 22.89 -15.31 -4.75
CA THR A 139 22.32 -16.48 -5.44
C THR A 139 21.73 -16.15 -6.81
N VAL A 140 21.20 -14.94 -7.00
CA VAL A 140 20.59 -14.51 -8.27
C VAL A 140 20.75 -13.01 -8.44
N ASN A 141 21.10 -12.58 -9.66
CA ASN A 141 21.20 -11.16 -9.97
C ASN A 141 19.84 -10.59 -10.39
N LEU A 142 19.70 -9.27 -10.30
CA LEU A 142 18.47 -8.60 -10.74
C LEU A 142 18.24 -8.79 -12.24
N SER A 143 19.30 -8.74 -13.05
CA SER A 143 19.19 -8.98 -14.49
C SER A 143 18.61 -10.36 -14.82
N ASP A 144 18.95 -11.39 -14.05
CA ASP A 144 18.42 -12.74 -14.21
C ASP A 144 16.91 -12.79 -13.90
N ILE A 145 16.48 -12.07 -12.87
CA ILE A 145 15.05 -11.92 -12.52
C ILE A 145 14.29 -11.18 -13.63
N LEU A 146 14.83 -10.08 -14.15
CA LEU A 146 14.22 -9.33 -15.25
C LEU A 146 14.11 -10.20 -16.50
N THR A 147 15.16 -10.94 -16.82
CA THR A 147 15.21 -11.87 -17.95
C THR A 147 14.21 -13.02 -17.75
N ALA A 148 14.02 -13.52 -16.53
CA ALA A 148 12.99 -14.52 -16.21
C ALA A 148 11.58 -13.97 -16.43
N ILE A 149 11.30 -12.72 -16.07
CA ILE A 149 10.00 -12.05 -16.33
C ILE A 149 9.77 -11.90 -17.85
N GLU A 150 10.81 -11.55 -18.60
CA GLU A 150 10.77 -11.45 -20.06
C GLU A 150 10.55 -12.78 -20.76
N HIS A 151 11.12 -13.89 -20.25
CA HIS A 151 10.85 -15.24 -20.75
C HIS A 151 9.38 -15.67 -20.57
N ILE A 152 8.68 -15.12 -19.57
CA ILE A 152 7.23 -15.32 -19.40
C ILE A 152 6.43 -14.49 -20.43
N GLY A 153 7.06 -13.47 -21.05
CA GLY A 153 6.48 -12.60 -22.07
C GLY A 153 6.12 -11.20 -21.58
N TYR A 154 6.69 -10.75 -20.45
CA TYR A 154 6.44 -9.43 -19.88
C TYR A 154 7.73 -8.60 -19.80
N GLN A 155 7.67 -7.31 -20.09
CA GLN A 155 8.81 -6.42 -19.90
C GLN A 155 8.80 -5.83 -18.48
N ALA A 156 9.89 -6.01 -17.75
CA ALA A 156 10.06 -5.43 -16.42
C ALA A 156 11.22 -4.42 -16.43
N LEU A 157 11.03 -3.30 -15.74
CA LEU A 157 12.04 -2.24 -15.60
C LEU A 157 12.01 -1.72 -14.17
N PRO A 158 13.14 -1.26 -13.59
CA PRO A 158 13.14 -0.57 -12.31
C PRO A 158 12.12 0.57 -12.27
N PHE A 159 11.33 0.64 -11.20
CA PHE A 159 10.27 1.64 -11.08
C PHE A 159 10.84 3.05 -10.90
N LYS A 160 10.52 3.94 -11.85
CA LYS A 160 10.72 5.39 -11.73
C LYS A 160 9.37 6.10 -11.75
N ALA A 161 9.05 6.84 -10.68
CA ALA A 161 7.74 7.50 -10.54
C ALA A 161 7.40 8.48 -11.67
N ASN A 162 8.41 9.12 -12.27
CA ASN A 162 8.22 10.05 -13.38
C ASN A 162 7.72 9.34 -14.66
N GLU A 163 8.21 8.13 -14.94
CA GLU A 163 7.80 7.34 -16.11
C GLU A 163 6.38 6.79 -16.00
N ALA A 164 5.98 6.37 -14.79
CA ALA A 164 4.61 5.93 -14.52
C ALA A 164 3.59 7.06 -14.72
N GLU A 165 3.94 8.30 -14.36
CA GLU A 165 3.09 9.47 -14.63
C GLU A 165 2.93 9.73 -16.14
N VAL A 166 4.02 9.63 -16.90
CA VAL A 166 4.01 9.76 -18.36
C VAL A 166 3.13 8.69 -19.01
N ARG A 167 3.23 7.44 -18.55
CA ARG A 167 2.41 6.31 -19.03
C ARG A 167 0.93 6.52 -18.72
N ASN A 168 0.59 6.90 -17.48
CA ASN A 168 -0.79 7.24 -17.10
C ASN A 168 -1.36 8.38 -17.95
N LYS A 169 -0.56 9.42 -18.23
CA LYS A 169 -0.95 10.51 -19.15
C LYS A 169 -1.21 10.00 -20.56
N LYS A 170 -0.39 9.09 -21.10
CA LYS A 170 -0.57 8.47 -22.42
C LYS A 170 -1.85 7.62 -22.48
N HIS A 171 -2.10 6.80 -21.47
CA HIS A 171 -3.32 5.99 -21.36
C HIS A 171 -4.57 6.87 -21.26
N SER A 172 -4.54 7.91 -20.42
CA SER A 172 -5.62 8.89 -20.29
C SER A 172 -5.95 9.56 -21.63
N LYS A 173 -4.92 10.03 -22.36
CA LYS A 173 -5.10 10.60 -23.71
C LYS A 173 -5.73 9.61 -24.68
N THR A 174 -5.37 8.33 -24.62
CA THR A 174 -5.94 7.28 -25.48
C THR A 174 -7.42 7.05 -25.18
N PHE A 175 -7.81 6.99 -23.89
CA PHE A 175 -9.21 6.92 -23.50
C PHE A 175 -10.01 8.14 -23.96
N ILE A 176 -9.47 9.34 -23.78
CA ILE A 176 -10.12 10.59 -24.24
C ILE A 176 -10.34 10.56 -25.75
N LYS A 177 -9.34 10.12 -26.53
CA LYS A 177 -9.49 9.96 -28.00
C LYS A 177 -10.59 8.97 -28.36
N ARG A 178 -10.60 7.77 -27.75
CA ARG A 178 -11.65 6.77 -27.97
C ARG A 178 -13.02 7.30 -27.61
N LEU A 179 -13.12 8.04 -26.51
CA LEU A 179 -14.36 8.63 -26.02
C LEU A 179 -14.86 9.73 -26.95
N GLY A 180 -13.98 10.62 -27.39
CA GLY A 180 -14.31 11.69 -28.32
C GLY A 180 -14.80 11.15 -29.67
N ILE A 181 -14.06 10.21 -30.26
CA ILE A 181 -14.44 9.56 -31.52
C ILE A 181 -15.78 8.83 -31.37
N SER A 182 -15.92 7.98 -30.34
CA SER A 182 -17.15 7.20 -30.14
C SER A 182 -18.35 8.10 -29.84
N GLY A 183 -18.15 9.18 -29.07
CA GLY A 183 -19.23 10.10 -28.72
C GLY A 183 -19.74 10.92 -29.89
N ILE A 184 -18.83 11.50 -30.68
CA ILE A 184 -19.21 12.27 -31.88
C ILE A 184 -19.95 11.38 -32.87
N LEU A 185 -19.41 10.20 -33.19
CA LEU A 185 -20.04 9.29 -34.14
C LEU A 185 -21.37 8.72 -33.60
N MET A 186 -21.44 8.39 -32.32
CA MET A 186 -22.69 7.93 -31.68
C MET A 186 -23.77 8.99 -31.78
N MET A 187 -23.46 10.27 -31.56
CA MET A 187 -24.43 11.36 -31.71
C MET A 187 -24.97 11.43 -33.15
N GLN A 188 -24.12 11.24 -34.16
CA GLN A 188 -24.56 11.22 -35.57
C GLN A 188 -25.46 10.02 -35.87
N VAL A 189 -25.08 8.82 -35.41
CA VAL A 189 -25.90 7.61 -35.57
C VAL A 189 -27.25 7.77 -34.86
N MET A 190 -27.26 8.35 -33.66
CA MET A 190 -28.48 8.61 -32.90
C MET A 190 -29.38 9.62 -33.60
N MET A 191 -28.83 10.70 -34.17
CA MET A 191 -29.59 11.67 -34.96
C MET A 191 -30.30 11.02 -36.15
N ILE A 192 -29.60 10.12 -36.86
CA ILE A 192 -30.18 9.36 -37.98
C ILE A 192 -31.26 8.41 -37.47
N ALA A 193 -31.02 7.69 -36.37
CA ALA A 193 -31.96 6.75 -35.79
C ALA A 193 -33.24 7.44 -35.28
N VAL A 194 -33.14 8.61 -34.64
CA VAL A 194 -34.31 9.41 -34.25
C VAL A 194 -35.13 9.80 -35.48
N GLY A 195 -34.47 10.18 -36.58
CA GLY A 195 -35.14 10.43 -37.86
C GLY A 195 -35.86 9.20 -38.43
N LEU A 196 -35.28 8.00 -38.27
CA LEU A 196 -35.87 6.73 -38.71
C LEU A 196 -37.04 6.27 -37.82
N TYR A 197 -36.96 6.45 -36.49
CA TYR A 197 -37.94 5.93 -35.52
C TYR A 197 -39.09 6.89 -35.21
N PHE A 198 -38.84 8.20 -35.11
CA PHE A 198 -39.83 9.18 -34.63
C PHE A 198 -40.57 9.94 -35.74
N GLY A 199 -40.52 9.45 -36.98
CA GLY A 199 -41.46 9.88 -38.02
C GLY A 199 -41.31 11.32 -38.50
N ALA A 200 -40.21 12.03 -38.18
CA ALA A 200 -39.86 13.30 -38.84
C ALA A 200 -39.74 13.15 -40.37
N PHE A 201 -39.64 11.90 -40.84
CA PHE A 201 -39.67 11.48 -42.22
C PHE A 201 -40.72 10.38 -42.49
N ALA A 202 -41.94 10.49 -41.93
CA ALA A 202 -42.99 9.48 -42.10
C ALA A 202 -43.32 9.15 -43.59
N ASP A 203 -43.06 10.08 -44.51
CA ASP A 203 -43.18 9.91 -45.98
C ASP A 203 -41.84 9.59 -46.69
N MET A 204 -40.83 9.03 -45.99
CA MET A 204 -39.57 8.69 -46.64
C MET A 204 -39.72 7.52 -47.60
N ALA A 205 -39.40 7.78 -48.88
CA ALA A 205 -39.19 6.75 -49.89
C ALA A 205 -38.25 5.65 -49.36
N GLU A 206 -38.54 4.40 -49.69
CA GLU A 206 -37.83 3.21 -49.19
C GLU A 206 -36.32 3.27 -49.46
N HIS A 207 -35.92 3.88 -50.58
CA HIS A 207 -34.51 4.13 -50.91
C HIS A 207 -33.79 5.01 -49.87
N ASN A 208 -34.47 6.00 -49.28
CA ASN A 208 -33.89 6.89 -48.28
C ASN A 208 -33.65 6.16 -46.96
N LYS A 209 -34.54 5.22 -46.59
CA LYS A 209 -34.35 4.38 -45.41
C LYS A 209 -33.12 3.48 -45.57
N VAL A 210 -32.97 2.85 -46.74
CA VAL A 210 -31.79 2.03 -47.06
C VAL A 210 -30.51 2.87 -47.06
N TYR A 211 -30.54 4.07 -47.65
CA TYR A 211 -29.40 5.00 -47.64
C TYR A 211 -28.98 5.39 -46.21
N LEU A 212 -29.93 5.75 -45.35
CA LEU A 212 -29.65 6.08 -43.95
C LEU A 212 -29.12 4.88 -43.15
N ARG A 213 -29.60 3.65 -43.42
CA ARG A 213 -29.05 2.42 -42.82
C ARG A 213 -27.58 2.22 -43.17
N TRP A 214 -27.20 2.43 -44.44
CA TRP A 214 -25.80 2.35 -44.88
C TRP A 214 -24.92 3.42 -44.25
N ILE A 215 -25.42 4.65 -44.09
CA ILE A 215 -24.68 5.70 -43.38
C ILE A 215 -24.46 5.29 -41.91
N SER A 216 -25.50 4.84 -41.22
CA SER A 216 -25.39 4.36 -39.84
C SER A 216 -24.39 3.21 -39.71
N PHE A 217 -24.42 2.25 -40.64
CA PHE A 217 -23.43 1.16 -40.69
C PHE A 217 -21.99 1.69 -40.75
N ILE A 218 -21.70 2.60 -41.69
CA ILE A 218 -20.36 3.17 -41.88
C ILE A 218 -19.91 3.96 -40.64
N LEU A 219 -20.79 4.78 -40.07
CA LEU A 219 -20.49 5.59 -38.89
C LEU A 219 -20.26 4.74 -37.63
N THR A 220 -20.88 3.56 -37.53
CA THR A 220 -20.72 2.66 -36.39
C THR A 220 -19.42 1.84 -36.46
N ILE A 221 -18.81 1.63 -37.63
CA ILE A 221 -17.57 0.84 -37.76
C ILE A 221 -16.42 1.35 -36.87
N PRO A 222 -16.06 2.65 -36.84
CA PRO A 222 -14.98 3.13 -35.98
C PRO A 222 -15.30 2.97 -34.49
N ILE A 223 -16.57 3.08 -34.10
CA ILE A 223 -17.01 2.90 -32.72
C ILE A 223 -16.73 1.47 -32.26
N ILE A 224 -17.06 0.49 -33.10
CA ILE A 224 -16.91 -0.93 -32.77
C ILE A 224 -15.46 -1.39 -32.88
N THR A 225 -14.74 -0.95 -33.90
CA THR A 225 -13.36 -1.41 -34.14
C THR A 225 -12.34 -0.72 -33.23
N TYR A 226 -12.49 0.58 -32.96
CA TYR A 226 -11.54 1.35 -32.16
C TYR A 226 -12.08 1.68 -30.76
N GLY A 227 -13.36 2.07 -30.66
CA GLY A 227 -14.01 2.40 -29.38
C GLY A 227 -14.20 1.17 -28.49
N ALA A 228 -14.76 0.08 -29.03
CA ALA A 228 -15.03 -1.15 -28.28
C ALA A 228 -13.80 -2.06 -28.08
N PHE A 229 -12.68 -1.76 -28.73
CA PHE A 229 -11.44 -2.53 -28.65
C PHE A 229 -10.99 -2.93 -27.23
N PRO A 230 -11.09 -2.07 -26.20
CA PRO A 230 -10.71 -2.44 -24.83
C PRO A 230 -11.57 -3.55 -24.22
N PHE A 231 -12.81 -3.72 -24.68
CA PHE A 231 -13.70 -4.78 -24.21
C PHE A 231 -13.33 -6.10 -24.89
N TYR A 232 -13.03 -6.09 -26.19
CA TYR A 232 -12.61 -7.32 -26.88
C TYR A 232 -11.33 -7.91 -26.31
N ILE A 233 -10.29 -7.08 -26.10
CA ILE A 233 -9.06 -7.54 -25.47
C ILE A 233 -9.35 -8.08 -24.07
N GLY A 234 -10.17 -7.37 -23.28
CA GLY A 234 -10.55 -7.81 -21.94
C GLY A 234 -11.27 -9.16 -21.93
N ALA A 235 -12.18 -9.38 -22.88
CA ALA A 235 -12.92 -10.64 -23.04
C ALA A 235 -11.99 -11.78 -23.45
N ILE A 236 -11.16 -11.56 -24.46
CA ILE A 236 -10.18 -12.55 -24.94
C ILE A 236 -9.23 -12.93 -23.81
N ASN A 237 -8.68 -11.94 -23.10
CA ASN A 237 -7.76 -12.19 -21.98
C ASN A 237 -8.45 -12.94 -20.83
N ALA A 238 -9.71 -12.63 -20.51
CA ALA A 238 -10.46 -13.34 -19.48
C ALA A 238 -10.71 -14.80 -19.85
N LEU A 239 -11.15 -15.05 -21.08
CA LEU A 239 -11.39 -16.40 -21.61
C LEU A 239 -10.09 -17.22 -21.68
N LYS A 240 -8.97 -16.61 -22.10
CA LYS A 240 -7.65 -17.26 -22.14
C LYS A 240 -7.24 -17.77 -20.77
N VAL A 241 -7.62 -17.09 -19.68
CA VAL A 241 -7.34 -17.52 -18.31
C VAL A 241 -8.52 -18.24 -17.63
N LYS A 242 -9.47 -18.76 -18.42
CA LYS A 242 -10.63 -19.52 -17.92
C LYS A 242 -11.42 -18.78 -16.83
N ARG A 243 -11.50 -17.45 -16.92
CA ARG A 243 -12.31 -16.61 -16.04
C ARG A 243 -13.36 -15.87 -16.85
N LEU A 244 -14.55 -15.72 -16.28
CA LEU A 244 -15.61 -14.93 -16.88
C LEU A 244 -15.54 -13.50 -16.34
N SER A 245 -15.19 -12.55 -17.21
CA SER A 245 -15.20 -11.12 -16.91
C SER A 245 -16.44 -10.45 -17.49
N MET A 246 -16.75 -9.23 -17.02
CA MET A 246 -17.77 -8.36 -17.62
C MET A 246 -17.57 -8.19 -19.13
N ASP A 247 -16.32 -8.12 -19.57
CA ASP A 247 -16.01 -7.82 -20.96
C ASP A 247 -16.53 -8.91 -21.90
N VAL A 248 -16.74 -10.15 -21.42
CA VAL A 248 -17.26 -11.30 -22.21
C VAL A 248 -18.69 -11.07 -22.71
N PRO A 249 -19.74 -10.95 -21.86
CA PRO A 249 -21.10 -10.70 -22.32
C PRO A 249 -21.22 -9.39 -23.10
N VAL A 250 -20.48 -8.35 -22.72
CA VAL A 250 -20.43 -7.07 -23.45
C VAL A 250 -19.92 -7.26 -24.87
N SER A 251 -18.80 -7.96 -25.04
CA SER A 251 -18.22 -8.20 -26.37
C SER A 251 -19.15 -9.04 -27.24
N ILE A 252 -19.80 -10.06 -26.66
CA ILE A 252 -20.80 -10.87 -27.36
C ILE A 252 -21.98 -9.99 -27.81
N ALA A 253 -22.51 -9.15 -26.93
CA ALA A 253 -23.63 -8.26 -27.25
C ALA A 253 -23.29 -7.28 -28.38
N ILE A 254 -22.11 -6.63 -28.33
CA ILE A 254 -21.67 -5.68 -29.38
C ILE A 254 -21.52 -6.40 -30.72
N ILE A 255 -20.87 -7.57 -30.74
CA ILE A 255 -20.64 -8.34 -31.97
C ILE A 255 -21.96 -8.83 -32.56
N LEU A 256 -22.85 -9.40 -31.74
CA LEU A 256 -24.15 -9.90 -32.18
C LEU A 256 -25.03 -8.79 -32.74
N ALA A 257 -25.19 -7.69 -32.00
CA ALA A 257 -26.05 -6.59 -32.40
C ALA A 257 -25.54 -5.88 -33.67
N PHE A 258 -24.22 -5.70 -33.81
CA PHE A 258 -23.66 -5.13 -35.03
C PHE A 258 -23.79 -6.08 -36.23
N SER A 259 -23.48 -7.36 -36.05
CA SER A 259 -23.56 -8.34 -37.14
C SER A 259 -24.99 -8.52 -37.63
N ALA A 260 -25.97 -8.54 -36.71
CA ALA A 260 -27.39 -8.58 -37.06
C ALA A 260 -27.84 -7.30 -37.79
N SER A 261 -27.43 -6.12 -37.31
CA SER A 261 -27.76 -4.85 -37.97
C SER A 261 -27.11 -4.71 -39.35
N ALA A 262 -25.88 -5.19 -39.50
CA ALA A 262 -25.17 -5.24 -40.77
C ALA A 262 -25.88 -6.19 -41.74
N TRP A 263 -26.28 -7.38 -41.26
CA TRP A 263 -27.07 -8.33 -42.05
C TRP A 263 -28.39 -7.71 -42.51
N ALA A 264 -29.15 -7.09 -41.60
CA ALA A 264 -30.42 -6.42 -41.90
C ALA A 264 -30.28 -5.24 -42.89
N THR A 265 -29.12 -4.59 -42.90
CA THR A 265 -28.80 -3.53 -43.86
C THR A 265 -28.52 -4.08 -45.25
N VAL A 266 -27.78 -5.19 -45.34
CA VAL A 266 -27.44 -5.84 -46.62
C VAL A 266 -28.62 -6.59 -47.21
N SER A 267 -29.38 -7.33 -46.39
CA SER A 267 -30.57 -8.07 -46.81
C SER A 267 -31.79 -7.16 -47.05
N GLN A 268 -31.72 -5.90 -46.61
CA GLN A 268 -32.82 -4.94 -46.59
C GLN A 268 -34.05 -5.42 -45.80
N GLN A 269 -33.89 -6.44 -44.95
CA GLN A 269 -34.96 -7.07 -44.18
C GLN A 269 -34.63 -7.02 -42.69
N GLY A 270 -35.63 -6.69 -41.87
CA GLY A 270 -35.51 -6.60 -40.42
C GLY A 270 -35.13 -5.21 -39.91
N GLU A 271 -35.02 -5.13 -38.58
CA GLU A 271 -34.68 -3.92 -37.82
C GLU A 271 -33.17 -3.78 -37.64
N VAL A 272 -32.70 -2.54 -37.58
CA VAL A 272 -31.29 -2.19 -37.33
C VAL A 272 -31.14 -1.60 -35.94
N TYR A 273 -30.01 -1.90 -35.28
CA TYR A 273 -29.73 -1.49 -33.89
C TYR A 273 -28.40 -0.74 -33.77
N PHE A 274 -27.98 -0.03 -34.82
CA PHE A 274 -26.70 0.68 -34.84
C PHE A 274 -26.61 1.75 -33.75
N GLU A 275 -27.70 2.45 -33.48
CA GLU A 275 -27.85 3.43 -32.39
C GLU A 275 -27.67 2.78 -31.03
N SER A 276 -28.30 1.62 -30.81
CA SER A 276 -28.21 0.87 -29.55
C SER A 276 -26.76 0.43 -29.29
N VAL A 277 -26.08 -0.12 -30.30
CA VAL A 277 -24.67 -0.56 -30.18
C VAL A 277 -23.72 0.62 -29.97
N SER A 278 -23.95 1.72 -30.70
CA SER A 278 -23.11 2.92 -30.62
C SER A 278 -23.24 3.60 -29.26
N MET A 279 -24.48 3.77 -28.77
CA MET A 279 -24.78 4.31 -27.45
C MET A 279 -24.23 3.41 -26.34
N PHE A 280 -24.42 2.10 -26.47
CA PHE A 280 -23.91 1.11 -25.54
C PHE A 280 -22.39 1.20 -25.37
N THR A 281 -21.67 1.15 -26.50
CA THR A 281 -20.20 1.20 -26.50
C THR A 281 -19.70 2.50 -25.87
N PHE A 282 -20.32 3.64 -26.21
CA PHE A 282 -19.93 4.94 -25.68
C PHE A 282 -20.14 5.06 -24.17
N LEU A 283 -21.32 4.68 -23.66
CA LEU A 283 -21.64 4.80 -22.24
C LEU A 283 -20.78 3.86 -21.38
N LEU A 284 -20.51 2.64 -21.84
CA LEU A 284 -19.56 1.76 -21.17
C LEU A 284 -18.14 2.33 -21.16
N LEU A 285 -17.71 2.97 -22.25
CA LEU A 285 -16.40 3.59 -22.33
C LEU A 285 -16.27 4.77 -21.37
N ILE A 286 -17.34 5.56 -21.15
CA ILE A 286 -17.39 6.57 -20.08
C ILE A 286 -17.17 5.92 -18.72
N GLY A 287 -17.90 4.84 -18.41
CA GLY A 287 -17.75 4.12 -17.15
C GLY A 287 -16.31 3.65 -16.92
N LYS A 288 -15.71 3.01 -17.92
CA LYS A 288 -14.32 2.52 -17.88
C LYS A 288 -13.30 3.67 -17.76
N PHE A 289 -13.57 4.82 -18.38
CA PHE A 289 -12.74 6.02 -18.22
C PHE A 289 -12.84 6.62 -16.82
N LEU A 290 -14.05 6.73 -16.25
CA LEU A 290 -14.26 7.21 -14.89
C LEU A 290 -13.61 6.29 -13.86
N GLU A 291 -13.73 4.97 -14.05
CA GLU A 291 -13.00 3.96 -13.27
C GLU A 291 -11.49 4.18 -13.33
N PHE A 292 -10.93 4.26 -14.54
CA PHE A 292 -9.49 4.50 -14.73
C PHE A 292 -9.05 5.79 -14.05
N ARG A 293 -9.81 6.88 -14.20
CA ARG A 293 -9.50 8.18 -13.60
C ARG A 293 -9.56 8.14 -12.08
N ALA A 294 -10.56 7.45 -11.50
CA ALA A 294 -10.68 7.31 -10.05
C ALA A 294 -9.48 6.53 -9.46
N ARG A 295 -9.11 5.40 -10.08
CA ARG A 295 -7.94 4.60 -9.68
C ARG A 295 -6.63 5.36 -9.87
N SER A 296 -6.43 5.98 -11.03
CA SER A 296 -5.21 6.73 -11.35
C SER A 296 -5.01 7.92 -10.42
N ARG A 297 -6.07 8.68 -10.12
CA ARG A 297 -5.98 9.84 -9.22
C ARG A 297 -5.57 9.42 -7.82
N ALA A 298 -6.11 8.32 -7.31
CA ALA A 298 -5.73 7.83 -6.00
C ALA A 298 -4.28 7.31 -5.95
N ALA A 299 -3.84 6.56 -6.98
CA ALA A 299 -2.46 6.11 -7.09
C ALA A 299 -1.44 7.27 -7.23
N GLN A 300 -1.82 8.35 -7.92
CA GLN A 300 -0.98 9.55 -8.07
C GLN A 300 -0.77 10.31 -6.76
N VAL A 301 -1.77 10.36 -5.88
CA VAL A 301 -1.65 11.05 -4.59
C VAL A 301 -0.60 10.37 -3.71
N SER A 302 -0.52 9.04 -3.71
CA SER A 302 0.55 8.31 -3.02
C SER A 302 1.92 8.53 -3.66
N ALA A 303 2.00 8.56 -5.00
CA ALA A 303 3.27 8.74 -5.72
C ALA A 303 3.83 10.18 -5.66
N ASN A 304 3.00 11.19 -5.42
CA ASN A 304 3.43 12.60 -5.36
C ASN A 304 4.33 12.92 -4.16
N LEU A 305 4.44 12.03 -3.16
CA LEU A 305 5.42 12.16 -2.07
C LEU A 305 6.87 12.18 -2.60
N LEU A 306 7.15 11.47 -3.71
CA LEU A 306 8.47 11.45 -4.35
C LEU A 306 8.89 12.78 -4.98
N LYS A 307 7.93 13.68 -5.29
CA LYS A 307 8.24 15.00 -5.87
C LYS A 307 8.85 15.96 -4.87
N LEU A 308 8.81 15.61 -3.58
CA LEU A 308 9.32 16.43 -2.51
C LEU A 308 10.82 16.20 -2.28
N MET A 309 11.43 15.18 -2.89
CA MET A 309 12.87 14.94 -2.77
C MET A 309 13.64 15.97 -3.61
N PRO A 310 14.54 16.76 -3.01
CA PRO A 310 15.39 17.67 -3.76
C PRO A 310 16.37 16.87 -4.63
N MET A 311 16.64 17.36 -5.84
CA MET A 311 17.61 16.71 -6.75
C MET A 311 19.06 16.98 -6.34
N THR A 312 19.30 18.05 -5.58
CA THR A 312 20.62 18.56 -5.20
C THR A 312 20.71 18.79 -3.70
N ALA A 313 21.92 18.69 -3.16
CA ALA A 313 22.25 19.01 -1.77
C ALA A 313 23.55 19.82 -1.71
N LEU A 314 23.65 20.76 -0.77
CA LEU A 314 24.87 21.51 -0.48
C LEU A 314 25.68 20.75 0.58
N LYS A 315 26.65 19.95 0.13
CA LYS A 315 27.56 19.24 1.03
C LYS A 315 28.67 20.18 1.50
N ILE A 316 28.95 20.16 2.79
CA ILE A 316 30.08 20.84 3.40
C ILE A 316 31.25 19.85 3.39
N ILE A 317 32.34 20.21 2.71
CA ILE A 317 33.58 19.43 2.72
C ILE A 317 34.36 19.84 3.97
N ILE A 318 34.71 18.86 4.80
CA ILE A 318 35.44 19.06 6.05
C ILE A 318 36.65 18.12 6.06
N ASP A 319 37.83 18.63 6.40
CA ASP A 319 39.06 17.84 6.53
C ASP A 319 39.19 17.19 7.93
N ASN A 320 38.49 17.71 8.96
CA ASN A 320 38.41 17.15 10.32
C ASN A 320 37.09 17.51 11.05
N GLU A 321 36.50 16.59 11.84
CA GLU A 321 35.20 16.79 12.53
C GLU A 321 35.18 17.98 13.52
N GLU A 322 36.32 18.40 14.07
CA GLU A 322 36.42 19.54 15.00
C GLU A 322 36.33 20.91 14.30
N GLU A 323 36.53 20.99 12.98
CA GLU A 323 36.60 22.25 12.22
C GLU A 323 35.26 22.75 11.67
N VAL A 324 34.13 22.10 11.99
CA VAL A 324 32.79 22.51 11.53
C VAL A 324 32.44 23.95 11.96
N THR A 325 33.18 24.50 12.93
CA THR A 325 33.02 25.88 13.44
C THR A 325 33.85 26.93 12.71
N SER A 326 34.79 26.56 11.84
CA SER A 326 35.72 27.45 11.13
C SER A 326 35.10 28.06 9.87
N SER A 327 35.41 29.32 9.59
CA SER A 327 34.90 30.12 8.45
C SER A 327 35.47 29.74 7.06
N GLN A 328 36.13 28.58 6.93
CA GLN A 328 36.78 28.11 5.70
C GLN A 328 36.18 26.82 5.12
N ASN A 329 34.95 26.46 5.47
CA ASN A 329 34.33 25.27 4.93
C ASN A 329 33.95 25.48 3.44
N GLN A 330 34.40 24.58 2.57
CA GLN A 330 34.01 24.61 1.16
C GLN A 330 32.64 23.95 0.95
N GLU A 331 31.69 24.72 0.41
CA GLU A 331 30.37 24.21 0.01
C GLU A 331 30.46 23.62 -1.40
N LYS A 332 30.03 22.37 -1.57
CA LYS A 332 29.93 21.70 -2.86
C LYS A 332 28.49 21.27 -3.12
N LEU A 333 27.91 21.78 -4.20
CA LEU A 333 26.62 21.31 -4.70
C LEU A 333 26.81 19.92 -5.33
N ILE A 334 26.13 18.92 -4.77
CA ILE A 334 26.14 17.54 -5.26
C ILE A 334 24.71 17.08 -5.55
N ALA A 335 24.57 15.95 -6.24
CA ALA A 335 23.26 15.31 -6.35
C ALA A 335 22.86 14.78 -4.96
N ALA A 336 21.61 15.00 -4.52
CA ALA A 336 21.16 14.58 -3.19
C ALA A 336 21.30 13.06 -2.97
N LYS A 337 21.23 12.27 -4.05
CA LYS A 337 21.46 10.82 -4.03
C LYS A 337 22.89 10.40 -3.69
N GLN A 338 23.88 11.29 -3.84
CA GLN A 338 25.28 11.01 -3.54
C GLN A 338 25.60 11.21 -2.05
N LEU A 339 24.63 11.67 -1.24
CA LEU A 339 24.79 11.80 0.19
C LEU A 339 24.94 10.43 0.84
N ILE A 340 26.02 10.28 1.60
CA ILE A 340 26.29 9.11 2.43
C ILE A 340 26.16 9.46 3.91
N LYS A 341 26.11 8.44 4.75
CA LYS A 341 26.12 8.61 6.22
C LYS A 341 27.35 9.44 6.64
N ASP A 342 27.15 10.26 7.66
CA ASP A 342 28.13 11.17 8.26
C ASP A 342 28.53 12.39 7.39
N ASP A 343 27.94 12.54 6.20
CA ASP A 343 28.07 13.78 5.42
C ASP A 343 27.42 14.96 6.14
N PHE A 344 28.02 16.14 6.02
CA PHE A 344 27.46 17.38 6.55
C PHE A 344 26.79 18.17 5.43
N VAL A 345 25.55 18.57 5.65
CA VAL A 345 24.75 19.28 4.64
C VAL A 345 24.27 20.60 5.20
N LEU A 346 24.49 21.67 4.44
CA LEU A 346 23.89 22.98 4.71
C LEU A 346 22.50 23.03 4.09
N ILE A 347 21.52 23.44 4.90
CA ILE A 347 20.12 23.59 4.49
C ILE A 347 19.71 25.02 4.75
N LYS A 348 19.41 25.76 3.68
CA LYS A 348 19.02 27.18 3.76
C LYS A 348 17.52 27.33 4.07
N PRO A 349 17.07 28.52 4.52
CA PRO A 349 15.66 28.83 4.69
C PRO A 349 14.84 28.52 3.43
N GLY A 350 13.70 27.85 3.59
CA GLY A 350 12.83 27.42 2.51
C GLY A 350 13.32 26.23 1.69
N GLU A 351 14.52 25.70 1.92
CA GLU A 351 15.02 24.51 1.24
C GLU A 351 14.43 23.22 1.85
N VAL A 352 14.36 22.20 1.00
CA VAL A 352 13.93 20.86 1.42
C VAL A 352 15.11 20.08 1.98
N ILE A 353 14.90 19.40 3.10
CA ILE A 353 15.91 18.54 3.71
C ILE A 353 16.16 17.33 2.77
N PRO A 354 17.41 17.10 2.29
CA PRO A 354 17.69 16.09 1.26
C PRO A 354 17.87 14.66 1.79
N ALA A 355 18.23 14.51 3.07
CA ALA A 355 18.45 13.22 3.73
C ALA A 355 18.14 13.32 5.23
N ASP A 356 17.84 12.18 5.85
CA ASP A 356 17.60 12.13 7.29
C ASP A 356 18.88 12.38 8.07
N GLY A 357 18.81 13.10 9.19
CA GLY A 357 19.99 13.49 9.93
C GLY A 357 19.72 14.10 11.30
N ILE A 358 20.79 14.60 11.90
CA ILE A 358 20.77 15.29 13.21
C ILE A 358 21.30 16.70 13.01
N ILE A 359 20.62 17.69 13.59
CA ILE A 359 21.10 19.08 13.56
C ILE A 359 22.33 19.18 14.44
N ILE A 360 23.46 19.58 13.85
CA ILE A 360 24.69 19.86 14.60
C ILE A 360 24.88 21.37 14.84
N LYS A 361 24.24 22.22 14.03
CA LYS A 361 24.31 23.67 14.16
C LYS A 361 23.05 24.34 13.60
N GLY A 362 22.56 25.34 14.31
CA GLY A 362 21.39 26.13 13.93
C GLY A 362 20.14 25.76 14.72
N LYS A 363 19.11 26.60 14.62
CA LYS A 363 17.80 26.40 15.23
C LYS A 363 16.75 26.96 14.28
N SER A 364 15.83 26.14 13.81
CA SER A 364 14.82 26.53 12.82
C SER A 364 13.47 25.90 13.15
N GLN A 365 12.45 26.35 12.44
CA GLN A 365 11.15 25.72 12.39
C GLN A 365 11.08 24.83 11.16
N LEU A 366 10.74 23.55 11.31
CA LEU A 366 10.57 22.62 10.19
C LEU A 366 9.10 22.41 9.90
N ASN A 367 8.72 22.55 8.63
CA ASN A 367 7.41 22.15 8.15
C ASN A 367 7.44 20.66 7.80
N GLU A 368 6.89 19.85 8.70
CA GLU A 368 6.78 18.40 8.55
C GLU A 368 5.40 17.96 8.03
N ALA A 369 4.60 18.87 7.44
CA ALA A 369 3.22 18.62 7.00
C ALA A 369 3.07 17.42 6.06
N MET A 370 4.10 17.09 5.29
CA MET A 370 4.07 15.93 4.41
C MET A 370 4.14 14.59 5.15
N LEU A 371 4.71 14.57 6.36
CA LEU A 371 4.81 13.39 7.22
C LEU A 371 3.66 13.34 8.23
N SER A 372 3.41 14.46 8.92
CA SER A 372 2.41 14.56 9.99
C SER A 372 1.01 14.91 9.49
N GLY A 373 0.88 15.47 8.28
CA GLY A 373 -0.38 16.02 7.76
C GLY A 373 -0.69 17.44 8.26
N GLU A 374 0.13 18.00 9.15
CA GLU A 374 -0.14 19.27 9.83
C GLU A 374 0.66 20.44 9.29
N GLN A 375 -0.02 21.56 9.07
CA GLN A 375 0.60 22.76 8.48
C GLN A 375 1.40 23.61 9.48
N LEU A 376 1.36 23.28 10.78
CA LEU A 376 2.08 24.04 11.81
C LEU A 376 3.55 23.60 11.88
N PRO A 377 4.52 24.52 11.76
CA PRO A 377 5.94 24.20 11.86
C PRO A 377 6.34 23.70 13.25
N VAL A 378 7.25 22.72 13.30
CA VAL A 378 7.83 22.16 14.53
C VAL A 378 9.17 22.85 14.82
N ASN A 379 9.37 23.34 16.04
CA ASN A 379 10.65 23.92 16.45
C ASN A 379 11.70 22.82 16.61
N LYS A 380 12.88 23.02 16.01
CA LYS A 380 14.02 22.10 16.05
C LYS A 380 15.32 22.84 16.36
N SER A 381 16.15 22.22 17.19
CA SER A 381 17.43 22.72 17.70
C SER A 381 18.54 21.68 17.54
N VAL A 382 19.75 22.02 17.99
CA VAL A 382 20.90 21.10 17.99
C VAL A 382 20.52 19.79 18.70
N ASP A 383 21.02 18.68 18.16
CA ASP A 383 20.74 17.28 18.54
C ASP A 383 19.35 16.75 18.16
N ASP A 384 18.46 17.59 17.63
CA ASP A 384 17.17 17.13 17.13
C ASP A 384 17.29 16.40 15.78
N LYS A 385 16.49 15.35 15.62
CA LYS A 385 16.36 14.61 14.36
C LYS A 385 15.53 15.38 13.35
N VAL A 386 15.97 15.31 12.09
CA VAL A 386 15.31 15.89 10.93
C VAL A 386 15.14 14.86 9.83
N PHE A 387 14.07 15.00 9.05
CA PHE A 387 13.65 14.01 8.07
C PHE A 387 13.70 14.56 6.65
N ALA A 388 14.11 13.73 5.70
CA ALA A 388 14.14 14.05 4.28
C ALA A 388 12.75 14.44 3.76
N GLY A 389 12.71 15.42 2.87
CA GLY A 389 11.49 15.97 2.26
C GLY A 389 10.78 17.04 3.11
N THR A 390 11.12 17.20 4.39
CA THR A 390 10.59 18.29 5.22
C THR A 390 11.18 19.64 4.77
N ILE A 391 10.46 20.73 4.98
CA ILE A 391 10.90 22.05 4.52
C ILE A 391 11.47 22.82 5.70
N ASN A 392 12.67 23.35 5.53
CA ASN A 392 13.28 24.25 6.48
C ASN A 392 12.60 25.63 6.46
N GLY A 393 12.31 26.18 7.63
CA GLY A 393 11.69 27.49 7.80
C GLY A 393 12.70 28.61 7.62
N ASP A 394 13.07 29.26 8.73
CA ASP A 394 13.58 30.63 8.69
C ASP A 394 15.10 30.77 8.88
N SER A 395 15.82 29.71 9.27
CA SER A 395 17.26 29.79 9.55
C SER A 395 18.08 28.70 8.86
N ASN A 396 19.39 28.93 8.71
CA ASN A 396 20.31 27.91 8.19
C ASN A 396 20.46 26.77 9.21
N LEU A 397 20.39 25.54 8.73
CA LEU A 397 20.72 24.34 9.51
C LEU A 397 21.93 23.65 8.90
N ILE A 398 22.83 23.16 9.75
CA ILE A 398 23.83 22.17 9.36
C ILE A 398 23.39 20.83 9.95
N VAL A 399 23.22 19.86 9.07
CA VAL A 399 22.70 18.53 9.42
C VAL A 399 23.76 17.49 9.09
N LYS A 400 24.10 16.65 10.07
CA LYS A 400 24.90 15.43 9.86
C LYS A 400 23.97 14.33 9.38
N VAL A 401 24.22 13.80 8.18
CA VAL A 401 23.41 12.76 7.55
C VAL A 401 23.51 11.49 8.38
N SER A 402 22.38 10.98 8.83
CA SER A 402 22.31 9.74 9.62
C SER A 402 22.15 8.51 8.75
N GLN A 403 21.49 8.65 7.60
CA GLN A 403 21.19 7.57 6.65
C GLN A 403 21.26 8.09 5.21
N ALA A 404 21.67 7.25 4.26
CA ALA A 404 21.68 7.61 2.85
C ALA A 404 20.26 7.91 2.31
N SER A 405 20.17 8.69 1.22
CA SER A 405 18.89 9.17 0.68
C SER A 405 17.90 8.04 0.32
N ASN A 406 18.39 6.89 -0.17
CA ASN A 406 17.60 5.69 -0.48
C ASN A 406 17.08 4.93 0.77
N GLN A 407 17.69 5.16 1.92
CA GLN A 407 17.31 4.58 3.22
C GLN A 407 16.51 5.54 4.09
N SER A 408 16.34 6.79 3.66
CA SER A 408 15.57 7.81 4.36
C SER A 408 14.16 7.34 4.75
N PHE A 409 13.63 7.89 5.82
CA PHE A 409 12.30 7.65 6.34
C PHE A 409 11.23 7.82 5.25
N LEU A 410 11.34 8.87 4.43
CA LEU A 410 10.43 9.08 3.30
C LEU A 410 10.48 7.94 2.28
N SER A 411 11.67 7.45 1.94
CA SER A 411 11.85 6.32 1.00
C SER A 411 11.26 5.03 1.58
N GLN A 412 11.45 4.80 2.88
CA GLN A 412 10.81 3.69 3.61
C GLN A 412 9.28 3.83 3.61
N LEU A 413 8.73 5.03 3.81
CA LEU A 413 7.30 5.30 3.76
C LEU A 413 6.71 5.02 2.38
N ILE A 414 7.41 5.38 1.31
CA ILE A 414 6.98 5.09 -0.06
C ILE A 414 6.96 3.58 -0.29
N ARG A 415 8.02 2.87 0.10
CA ARG A 415 8.10 1.40 0.01
C ARG A 415 6.95 0.73 0.76
N LEU A 416 6.72 1.14 2.02
CA LEU A 416 5.62 0.63 2.85
C LEU A 416 4.25 0.92 2.21
N SER A 417 4.05 2.11 1.66
CA SER A 417 2.80 2.47 0.97
C SER A 417 2.57 1.71 -0.34
N GLU A 418 3.62 1.26 -1.02
CA GLU A 418 3.49 0.42 -2.22
C GLU A 418 3.20 -1.03 -1.85
N HIS A 419 3.91 -1.56 -0.85
CA HIS A 419 3.68 -2.89 -0.32
C HIS A 419 2.22 -3.07 0.17
N SER A 420 1.66 -2.05 0.82
CA SER A 420 0.27 -2.09 1.31
C SER A 420 -0.78 -2.08 0.20
N GLN A 421 -0.48 -1.44 -0.93
CA GLN A 421 -1.38 -1.40 -2.09
C GLN A 421 -1.34 -2.69 -2.92
N ALA A 422 -0.24 -3.45 -2.86
CA ALA A 422 -0.09 -4.69 -3.63
C ALA A 422 -1.00 -5.82 -3.13
N HIS A 423 -1.26 -5.88 -1.83
CA HIS A 423 -2.00 -6.98 -1.24
C HIS A 423 -3.53 -6.82 -1.37
N LYS A 424 -4.20 -7.71 -2.12
CA LYS A 424 -5.67 -7.69 -2.26
C LYS A 424 -6.40 -8.21 -1.00
N PRO A 425 -7.34 -7.44 -0.42
CA PRO A 425 -8.16 -7.87 0.73
C PRO A 425 -9.11 -9.03 0.42
N LYS A 426 -9.56 -9.75 1.45
CA LYS A 426 -10.44 -10.93 1.32
C LYS A 426 -11.79 -10.56 0.72
N LEU A 427 -12.38 -9.41 1.09
CA LEU A 427 -13.64 -8.94 0.54
C LEU A 427 -13.55 -8.60 -0.95
N ALA A 428 -12.41 -8.07 -1.40
CA ALA A 428 -12.18 -7.80 -2.82
C ALA A 428 -12.09 -9.11 -3.63
N LYS A 429 -11.36 -10.11 -3.11
CA LYS A 429 -11.28 -11.45 -3.72
C LYS A 429 -12.65 -12.14 -3.77
N PHE A 430 -13.46 -11.98 -2.72
CA PHE A 430 -14.82 -12.49 -2.68
C PHE A 430 -15.71 -11.80 -3.73
N SER A 431 -15.65 -10.47 -3.83
CA SER A 431 -16.36 -9.70 -4.87
C SER A 431 -16.05 -10.18 -6.28
N ASP A 432 -14.76 -10.36 -6.59
CA ASP A 432 -14.29 -10.84 -7.89
C ASP A 432 -14.83 -12.26 -8.19
N LYS A 433 -15.00 -13.11 -7.17
CA LYS A 433 -15.55 -14.46 -7.32
C LYS A 433 -17.06 -14.43 -7.55
N VAL A 434 -17.80 -13.61 -6.81
CA VAL A 434 -19.25 -13.45 -6.98
C VAL A 434 -19.56 -12.88 -8.37
N ALA A 435 -18.79 -11.90 -8.83
CA ALA A 435 -18.91 -11.33 -10.18
C ALA A 435 -18.76 -12.41 -11.27
N GLN A 436 -17.81 -13.34 -11.13
CA GLN A 436 -17.61 -14.43 -12.10
C GLN A 436 -18.81 -15.37 -12.19
N TYR A 437 -19.35 -15.81 -11.05
CA TYR A 437 -20.57 -16.64 -11.05
C TYR A 437 -21.77 -15.89 -11.62
N PHE A 438 -21.88 -14.60 -11.30
CA PHE A 438 -22.95 -13.76 -11.82
C PHE A 438 -22.92 -13.67 -13.35
N VAL A 439 -21.74 -13.49 -13.97
CA VAL A 439 -21.60 -13.52 -15.44
C VAL A 439 -21.99 -14.88 -16.01
N ALA A 440 -21.59 -15.99 -15.37
CA ALA A 440 -21.98 -17.32 -15.81
C ALA A 440 -23.51 -17.49 -15.84
N ILE A 441 -24.18 -17.04 -14.76
CA ILE A 441 -25.64 -17.06 -14.65
C ILE A 441 -26.26 -16.24 -15.77
N ILE A 442 -25.78 -15.02 -16.03
CA ILE A 442 -26.30 -14.16 -17.10
C ILE A 442 -26.19 -14.83 -18.47
N LEU A 443 -25.05 -15.44 -18.78
CA LEU A 443 -24.86 -16.13 -20.06
C LEU A 443 -25.82 -17.31 -20.20
N CYS A 444 -25.99 -18.12 -19.15
CA CYS A 444 -26.96 -19.21 -19.15
C CYS A 444 -28.40 -18.70 -19.29
N THR A 445 -28.76 -17.64 -18.57
CA THR A 445 -30.08 -17.00 -18.68
C THR A 445 -30.30 -16.45 -20.07
N ALA A 446 -29.32 -15.76 -20.67
CA ALA A 446 -29.42 -15.24 -22.03
C ALA A 446 -29.64 -16.36 -23.07
N ILE A 447 -28.93 -17.49 -22.95
CA ILE A 447 -29.14 -18.66 -23.80
C ILE A 447 -30.56 -19.23 -23.60
N GLY A 448 -31.00 -19.35 -22.34
CA GLY A 448 -32.35 -19.82 -22.03
C GLY A 448 -33.45 -18.91 -22.58
N THR A 449 -33.28 -17.59 -22.44
CA THR A 449 -34.16 -16.56 -23.00
C THR A 449 -34.20 -16.65 -24.52
N ALA A 450 -33.03 -16.77 -25.18
CA ALA A 450 -32.96 -16.92 -26.63
C ALA A 450 -33.75 -18.14 -27.12
N ILE A 451 -33.55 -19.30 -26.49
CA ILE A 451 -34.25 -20.55 -26.86
C ILE A 451 -35.76 -20.42 -26.64
N TYR A 452 -36.19 -19.89 -25.50
CA TYR A 452 -37.61 -19.77 -25.15
C TYR A 452 -38.35 -18.85 -26.12
N TRP A 453 -37.84 -17.64 -26.34
CA TRP A 453 -38.47 -16.66 -27.22
C TRP A 453 -38.38 -17.06 -28.69
N GLN A 454 -37.31 -17.75 -29.11
CA GLN A 454 -37.21 -18.30 -30.47
C GLN A 454 -38.34 -19.31 -30.78
N GLN A 455 -38.91 -19.97 -29.78
CA GLN A 455 -40.02 -20.92 -29.96
C GLN A 455 -41.41 -20.26 -29.91
N HIS A 456 -41.58 -19.20 -29.12
CA HIS A 456 -42.89 -18.58 -28.89
C HIS A 456 -43.10 -17.34 -29.78
N LEU A 457 -42.10 -16.46 -29.85
CA LEU A 457 -42.13 -15.16 -30.54
C LEU A 457 -40.74 -14.89 -31.17
N PRO A 458 -40.44 -15.52 -32.32
CA PRO A 458 -39.10 -15.48 -32.94
C PRO A 458 -38.64 -14.07 -33.33
N GLU A 459 -39.58 -13.20 -33.69
CA GLU A 459 -39.29 -11.81 -34.08
C GLU A 459 -38.74 -10.98 -32.91
N GLU A 460 -39.13 -11.30 -31.68
CA GLU A 460 -38.70 -10.58 -30.48
C GLU A 460 -37.47 -11.20 -29.79
N ALA A 461 -37.21 -12.49 -30.06
CA ALA A 461 -36.17 -13.26 -29.38
C ALA A 461 -34.79 -12.58 -29.39
N PHE A 462 -34.42 -11.95 -30.50
CA PHE A 462 -33.12 -11.33 -30.67
C PHE A 462 -32.91 -10.13 -29.73
N TRP A 463 -33.82 -9.15 -29.76
CA TRP A 463 -33.66 -7.93 -28.98
C TRP A 463 -33.86 -8.19 -27.48
N ILE A 464 -34.73 -9.14 -27.10
CA ILE A 464 -34.89 -9.56 -25.69
C ILE A 464 -33.61 -10.23 -25.17
N THR A 465 -33.00 -11.11 -25.96
CA THR A 465 -31.71 -11.74 -25.61
C THR A 465 -30.61 -10.71 -25.46
N LEU A 466 -30.55 -9.75 -26.39
CA LEU A 466 -29.61 -8.64 -26.34
C LEU A 466 -29.84 -7.79 -25.07
N SER A 467 -31.09 -7.50 -24.74
CA SER A 467 -31.45 -6.83 -23.49
C SER A 467 -30.92 -7.61 -22.29
N VAL A 468 -31.07 -8.93 -22.20
CA VAL A 468 -30.56 -9.71 -21.06
C VAL A 468 -29.03 -9.65 -20.95
N LEU A 469 -28.31 -9.78 -22.06
CA LEU A 469 -26.84 -9.70 -22.11
C LEU A 469 -26.31 -8.34 -21.64
N VAL A 470 -27.09 -7.28 -21.87
CA VAL A 470 -26.71 -5.89 -21.60
C VAL A 470 -27.31 -5.36 -20.30
N ALA A 471 -28.46 -5.87 -19.85
CA ALA A 471 -29.20 -5.35 -18.71
C ALA A 471 -28.45 -5.52 -17.39
N THR A 472 -27.60 -6.53 -17.33
CA THR A 472 -26.90 -6.88 -16.10
C THR A 472 -25.40 -6.82 -16.30
N CYS A 473 -24.76 -5.99 -15.49
CA CYS A 473 -23.32 -5.95 -15.41
C CYS A 473 -22.86 -6.04 -13.95
N PRO A 474 -21.91 -6.92 -13.63
CA PRO A 474 -21.28 -6.95 -12.32
C PRO A 474 -20.27 -5.80 -12.11
N CYS A 475 -20.18 -4.81 -13.00
CA CYS A 475 -19.14 -3.79 -12.92
C CYS A 475 -19.27 -2.95 -11.65
N ALA A 476 -20.48 -2.51 -11.31
CA ALA A 476 -20.76 -1.84 -10.04
C ALA A 476 -20.34 -2.71 -8.83
N LEU A 477 -20.55 -4.03 -8.90
CA LEU A 477 -20.16 -4.97 -7.85
C LEU A 477 -18.62 -5.08 -7.73
N SER A 478 -17.93 -5.31 -8.85
CA SER A 478 -16.47 -5.47 -8.90
C SER A 478 -15.70 -4.18 -8.55
N LEU A 479 -16.33 -3.01 -8.74
CA LEU A 479 -15.73 -1.71 -8.46
C LEU A 479 -16.02 -1.17 -7.07
N ALA A 480 -17.10 -1.62 -6.43
CA ALA A 480 -17.56 -1.12 -5.15
C ALA A 480 -16.46 -1.15 -4.08
N THR A 481 -15.79 -2.29 -3.93
CA THR A 481 -14.80 -2.51 -2.87
C THR A 481 -13.45 -1.86 -3.16
N PRO A 482 -12.80 -2.08 -4.32
CA PRO A 482 -11.49 -1.50 -4.61
C PRO A 482 -11.54 0.03 -4.58
N THR A 483 -12.57 0.64 -5.18
CA THR A 483 -12.68 2.12 -5.23
C THR A 483 -12.85 2.71 -3.84
N ALA A 484 -13.70 2.12 -3.01
CA ALA A 484 -13.93 2.59 -1.65
C ALA A 484 -12.66 2.47 -0.78
N LEU A 485 -11.97 1.32 -0.83
CA LEU A 485 -10.73 1.10 -0.08
C LEU A 485 -9.63 2.08 -0.51
N THR A 486 -9.41 2.22 -1.82
CA THR A 486 -8.43 3.16 -2.36
C THR A 486 -8.72 4.60 -1.92
N CYS A 487 -9.99 5.04 -1.94
CA CYS A 487 -10.37 6.36 -1.45
C CYS A 487 -10.14 6.52 0.07
N ALA A 488 -10.45 5.49 0.86
CA ALA A 488 -10.27 5.48 2.30
C ALA A 488 -8.78 5.54 2.70
N THR A 489 -7.94 4.69 2.11
CA THR A 489 -6.49 4.68 2.35
C THR A 489 -5.87 6.01 1.95
N THR A 490 -6.30 6.60 0.83
CA THR A 490 -5.81 7.94 0.42
C THR A 490 -6.16 9.01 1.47
N ARG A 491 -7.38 8.97 2.04
CA ARG A 491 -7.77 9.90 3.11
C ARG A 491 -6.96 9.68 4.39
N LEU A 492 -6.74 8.42 4.78
CA LEU A 492 -5.98 8.08 5.98
C LEU A 492 -4.52 8.52 5.86
N ASN A 493 -3.88 8.23 4.73
CA ASN A 493 -2.50 8.67 4.47
C ASN A 493 -2.37 10.20 4.56
N LYS A 494 -3.36 10.96 4.05
CA LYS A 494 -3.38 12.43 4.18
C LYS A 494 -3.50 12.95 5.61
N ASN A 495 -4.05 12.14 6.51
CA ASN A 495 -4.20 12.47 7.93
C ASN A 495 -3.04 11.89 8.78
N GLY A 496 -1.92 11.48 8.15
CA GLY A 496 -0.79 10.90 8.87
C GLY A 496 -1.03 9.47 9.37
N ILE A 497 -2.02 8.75 8.83
CA ILE A 497 -2.36 7.37 9.22
C ILE A 497 -2.02 6.43 8.07
N MET A 498 -0.92 5.68 8.20
CA MET A 498 -0.48 4.77 7.16
C MET A 498 -1.02 3.36 7.43
N ILE A 499 -1.72 2.80 6.46
CA ILE A 499 -2.14 1.39 6.48
C ILE A 499 -1.08 0.57 5.75
N LYS A 500 -0.48 -0.39 6.45
CA LYS A 500 0.45 -1.38 5.88
C LYS A 500 -0.28 -2.63 5.40
N SER A 501 -1.27 -3.09 6.17
CA SER A 501 -1.96 -4.34 5.88
C SER A 501 -3.39 -4.12 5.38
N ALA A 502 -3.72 -4.69 4.22
CA ALA A 502 -5.01 -4.48 3.57
C ALA A 502 -6.23 -4.98 4.38
N HIS A 503 -6.05 -5.91 5.33
CA HIS A 503 -7.13 -6.41 6.18
C HIS A 503 -7.59 -5.41 7.24
N VAL A 504 -6.79 -4.39 7.58
CA VAL A 504 -7.12 -3.39 8.60
C VAL A 504 -8.49 -2.78 8.36
N MET A 505 -8.80 -2.44 7.09
CA MET A 505 -10.07 -1.82 6.72
C MET A 505 -11.28 -2.75 6.91
N GLU A 506 -11.06 -4.07 6.95
CA GLU A 506 -12.10 -5.07 7.18
C GLU A 506 -12.25 -5.39 8.67
N THR A 507 -11.13 -5.51 9.38
CA THR A 507 -11.06 -5.95 10.78
C THR A 507 -11.34 -4.82 11.76
N MET A 508 -10.83 -3.60 11.50
CA MET A 508 -10.96 -2.44 12.40
C MET A 508 -12.43 -2.09 12.76
N PRO A 509 -13.42 -2.14 11.86
CA PRO A 509 -14.82 -1.92 12.21
C PRO A 509 -15.42 -2.96 13.17
N GLN A 510 -14.73 -4.08 13.39
CA GLN A 510 -15.16 -5.21 14.21
C GLN A 510 -14.36 -5.30 15.51
N VAL A 511 -13.37 -4.42 15.72
CA VAL A 511 -12.57 -4.34 16.95
C VAL A 511 -13.46 -3.82 18.08
N ASP A 512 -13.47 -4.55 19.19
CA ASP A 512 -14.24 -4.27 20.41
C ASP A 512 -13.36 -4.25 21.67
N SER A 513 -12.04 -4.46 21.52
CA SER A 513 -11.07 -4.42 22.61
C SER A 513 -9.80 -3.71 22.13
N PHE A 514 -9.35 -2.70 22.87
CA PHE A 514 -8.16 -1.91 22.57
C PHE A 514 -7.16 -2.08 23.71
N ALA A 515 -6.04 -2.73 23.41
CA ALA A 515 -4.89 -2.80 24.29
C ALA A 515 -3.91 -1.69 23.95
N PHE A 516 -3.37 -1.04 24.97
CA PHE A 516 -2.38 0.02 24.87
C PHE A 516 -1.15 -0.36 25.68
N ASP A 517 0.02 -0.15 25.10
CA ASP A 517 1.23 -0.02 25.89
C ASP A 517 1.23 1.32 26.64
N LYS A 518 2.04 1.40 27.70
CA LYS A 518 2.16 2.63 28.48
C LYS A 518 3.14 3.61 27.82
N THR A 519 4.41 3.24 27.85
CA THR A 519 5.55 4.12 27.57
C THR A 519 5.62 4.43 26.08
N GLY A 520 5.75 5.70 25.71
CA GLY A 520 5.76 6.14 24.31
C GLY A 520 4.42 6.04 23.56
N THR A 521 3.40 5.40 24.17
CA THR A 521 2.07 5.22 23.59
C THR A 521 1.02 6.10 24.28
N ILE A 522 0.58 5.75 25.49
CA ILE A 522 -0.32 6.60 26.30
C ILE A 522 0.41 7.84 26.82
N THR A 523 1.70 7.68 27.07
CA THR A 523 2.60 8.74 27.47
C THR A 523 3.53 9.15 26.32
N ASP A 524 4.18 10.31 26.44
CA ASP A 524 5.07 10.82 25.40
C ASP A 524 6.42 10.10 25.33
N GLY A 525 6.80 9.35 26.38
CA GLY A 525 8.14 8.78 26.52
C GLY A 525 9.18 9.83 26.96
N GLU A 526 8.72 11.04 27.29
CA GLU A 526 9.50 12.14 27.84
C GLU A 526 9.33 12.17 29.35
N PHE A 527 10.37 11.73 30.05
CA PHE A 527 10.38 11.70 31.50
C PHE A 527 10.67 13.09 32.07
N SER A 528 10.11 13.37 33.23
CA SER A 528 10.43 14.54 34.04
C SER A 528 10.56 14.12 35.51
N ILE A 529 11.41 14.81 36.26
CA ILE A 529 11.56 14.56 37.70
C ILE A 529 10.39 15.23 38.40
N ALA A 530 9.46 14.43 38.93
CA ALA A 530 8.28 14.91 39.64
C ALA A 530 8.58 15.23 41.11
N ASP A 531 9.32 14.33 41.77
CA ASP A 531 9.64 14.45 43.19
C ASP A 531 11.05 13.94 43.48
N VAL A 532 11.72 14.60 44.42
CA VAL A 532 13.06 14.28 44.88
C VAL A 532 13.04 14.26 46.40
N GLN A 533 13.11 13.07 46.99
CA GLN A 533 13.35 12.92 48.42
C GLN A 533 14.83 12.68 48.66
N HIS A 534 15.43 13.46 49.55
CA HIS A 534 16.84 13.38 49.90
C HIS A 534 16.99 13.40 51.41
N GLU A 535 18.10 12.84 51.91
CA GLU A 535 18.40 12.94 53.34
C GLU A 535 18.77 14.37 53.76
N ASN A 536 18.40 14.75 54.98
CA ASN A 536 18.61 16.09 55.53
C ASN A 536 20.08 16.57 55.52
N ASN A 537 21.04 15.64 55.39
CA ASN A 537 22.46 15.93 55.44
C ASN A 537 23.08 16.35 54.09
N ILE A 538 22.33 16.31 52.98
CA ILE A 538 22.82 16.70 51.64
C ILE A 538 21.83 17.66 50.97
N LYS A 539 22.29 18.67 50.24
CA LYS A 539 21.38 19.58 49.52
C LYS A 539 20.83 18.90 48.26
N LYS A 540 19.57 19.20 47.94
CA LYS A 540 18.89 18.72 46.72
C LYS A 540 19.71 18.94 45.44
N ASP A 541 20.32 20.11 45.27
CA ASP A 541 21.10 20.44 44.07
C ASP A 541 22.36 19.57 43.93
N ASP A 542 22.99 19.22 45.06
CA ASP A 542 24.19 18.37 45.07
C ASP A 542 23.82 16.93 44.65
N VAL A 543 22.71 16.39 45.17
CA VAL A 543 22.21 15.07 44.78
C VAL A 543 21.87 15.03 43.28
N LEU A 544 21.16 16.04 42.79
CA LEU A 544 20.80 16.14 41.37
C LEU A 544 22.04 16.26 40.48
N ALA A 545 23.05 17.02 40.91
CA ALA A 545 24.31 17.15 40.18
C ALA A 545 25.09 15.83 40.13
N ILE A 546 25.11 15.06 41.22
CA ILE A 546 25.75 13.72 41.26
C ILE A 546 24.99 12.75 40.36
N ALA A 547 23.66 12.70 40.46
CA ALA A 547 22.82 11.86 39.60
C ALA A 547 23.00 12.19 38.12
N ALA A 548 22.99 13.48 37.77
CA ALA A 548 23.24 13.96 36.41
C ALA A 548 24.65 13.63 35.91
N ALA A 549 25.64 13.62 36.79
CA ALA A 549 27.01 13.26 36.44
C ALA A 549 27.15 11.77 36.10
N LEU A 550 26.49 10.90 36.87
CA LEU A 550 26.44 9.44 36.61
C LEU A 550 25.65 9.11 35.34
N GLU A 551 24.48 9.72 35.17
CA GLU A 551 23.58 9.46 34.05
C GLU A 551 24.04 10.11 32.72
N ALA A 552 25.05 10.99 32.74
CA ALA A 552 25.53 11.70 31.54
C ALA A 552 26.04 10.78 30.41
N GLN A 553 26.46 9.55 30.74
CA GLN A 553 26.89 8.55 29.75
C GLN A 553 25.81 7.50 29.44
N SER A 554 24.62 7.65 30.01
CA SER A 554 23.49 6.75 29.82
C SER A 554 22.58 7.29 28.72
N GLU A 555 22.37 6.49 27.67
CA GLU A 555 21.40 6.83 26.61
C GLU A 555 19.94 6.51 27.02
N HIS A 556 19.72 6.04 28.25
CA HIS A 556 18.40 5.63 28.72
C HIS A 556 17.44 6.84 28.81
N PRO A 557 16.16 6.73 28.40
CA PRO A 557 15.21 7.84 28.48
C PRO A 557 15.04 8.45 29.89
N LEU A 558 15.27 7.65 30.93
CA LEU A 558 15.26 8.10 32.34
C LEU A 558 16.48 8.96 32.74
N ALA A 559 17.55 8.96 31.96
CA ALA A 559 18.77 9.75 32.18
C ALA A 559 18.60 11.21 31.77
N LYS A 560 17.91 11.44 30.65
CA LYS A 560 17.67 12.78 30.06
C LYS A 560 17.16 13.85 31.04
N PRO A 561 16.21 13.57 31.96
CA PRO A 561 15.68 14.58 32.88
C PRO A 561 16.74 15.11 33.86
N PHE A 562 17.83 14.35 34.07
CA PHE A 562 18.94 14.75 34.92
C PHE A 562 19.92 15.69 34.20
N HIS A 563 19.99 15.67 32.86
CA HIS A 563 21.00 16.43 32.10
C HIS A 563 20.97 17.95 32.39
N GLN A 564 19.79 18.51 32.63
CA GLN A 564 19.64 19.93 32.97
C GLN A 564 20.35 20.32 34.29
N TYR A 565 20.66 19.35 35.15
CA TYR A 565 21.34 19.54 36.43
C TYR A 565 22.84 19.18 36.38
N ARG A 566 23.40 18.94 35.19
CA ARG A 566 24.80 18.54 35.02
C ARG A 566 25.75 19.67 35.45
N ASN A 567 26.52 19.43 36.51
CA ASN A 567 27.63 20.29 36.91
C ASN A 567 28.98 19.74 36.39
N TYR A 568 29.53 20.34 35.34
CA TYR A 568 30.80 19.92 34.70
C TYR A 568 32.03 19.93 35.62
N GLN A 569 31.96 20.54 36.82
CA GLN A 569 33.03 20.48 37.81
C GLN A 569 33.14 19.09 38.48
N LEU A 570 32.04 18.32 38.52
CA LEU A 570 32.04 16.95 39.03
C LEU A 570 32.60 16.01 37.97
N GLN A 571 33.80 15.49 38.22
CA GLN A 571 34.41 14.45 37.40
C GLN A 571 33.95 13.07 37.84
N VAL A 572 33.54 12.27 36.85
CA VAL A 572 33.11 10.89 37.05
C VAL A 572 34.10 9.97 36.35
N SER A 573 34.48 8.91 37.04
CA SER A 573 35.38 7.85 36.57
C SER A 573 34.74 6.49 36.78
N ASN A 574 35.23 5.46 36.08
CA ASN A 574 34.79 4.06 36.22
C ASN A 574 33.26 3.89 36.12
N ILE A 575 32.64 4.50 35.10
CA ILE A 575 31.21 4.32 34.84
C ILE A 575 30.96 2.94 34.27
N GLU A 576 30.01 2.23 34.86
CA GLU A 576 29.47 0.98 34.34
C GLU A 576 27.95 1.09 34.24
N VAL A 577 27.42 0.77 33.06
CA VAL A 577 25.98 0.73 32.79
C VAL A 577 25.49 -0.71 32.93
N HIS A 578 24.61 -0.95 33.90
CA HIS A 578 24.00 -2.25 34.18
C HIS A 578 22.63 -2.32 33.50
N SER A 579 22.57 -3.02 32.36
CA SER A 579 21.38 -3.08 31.51
C SER A 579 20.12 -3.51 32.29
N GLY A 580 19.04 -2.73 32.16
CA GLY A 580 17.77 -2.96 32.85
C GLY A 580 17.78 -2.71 34.36
N GLN A 581 18.91 -2.27 34.95
CA GLN A 581 19.09 -2.06 36.39
C GLN A 581 19.43 -0.60 36.74
N GLY A 582 20.52 -0.04 36.19
CA GLY A 582 21.01 1.30 36.54
C GLY A 582 22.45 1.59 36.11
N VAL A 583 23.07 2.61 36.71
CA VAL A 583 24.44 3.06 36.43
C VAL A 583 25.23 3.12 37.75
N SER A 584 26.50 2.71 37.71
CA SER A 584 27.45 2.88 38.83
C SER A 584 28.68 3.65 38.38
N GLY A 585 29.30 4.41 39.27
CA GLY A 585 30.52 5.17 38.96
C GLY A 585 31.15 5.82 40.17
N THR A 586 32.35 6.38 40.01
CA THR A 586 33.06 7.11 41.06
C THR A 586 33.05 8.61 40.80
N VAL A 587 32.49 9.38 41.73
CA VAL A 587 32.50 10.86 41.71
C VAL A 587 33.36 11.34 42.88
N ASN A 588 34.39 12.14 42.62
CA ASN A 588 35.30 12.67 43.65
C ASN A 588 35.82 11.61 44.65
N ASN A 589 36.33 10.47 44.16
CA ASN A 589 36.80 9.32 44.93
C ASN A 589 35.75 8.57 45.79
N VAL A 590 34.46 8.85 45.61
CA VAL A 590 33.38 8.12 46.29
C VAL A 590 32.58 7.31 45.26
N HIS A 591 32.26 6.06 45.60
CA HIS A 591 31.49 5.18 44.72
C HIS A 591 29.99 5.36 44.91
N TYR A 592 29.30 5.68 43.81
CA TYR A 592 27.87 5.92 43.77
C TYR A 592 27.20 4.97 42.79
N LYS A 593 25.92 4.65 43.07
CA LYS A 593 25.05 3.90 42.16
C LYS A 593 23.68 4.55 42.09
N ILE A 594 23.13 4.64 40.88
CA ILE A 594 21.77 5.10 40.64
C ILE A 594 21.02 4.04 39.82
N GLY A 595 19.82 3.67 40.25
CA GLY A 595 19.07 2.62 39.55
C GLY A 595 17.80 2.18 40.26
N LYS A 596 17.24 1.05 39.83
CA LYS A 596 16.01 0.48 40.39
C LYS A 596 16.18 0.17 41.89
N PRO A 597 15.18 0.46 42.74
CA PRO A 597 15.22 0.13 44.17
C PRO A 597 15.52 -1.35 44.42
N ASN A 598 14.93 -2.26 43.63
CA ASN A 598 15.09 -3.72 43.75
C ASN A 598 16.51 -4.22 43.46
N TRP A 599 17.35 -3.39 42.82
CA TRP A 599 18.74 -3.72 42.53
C TRP A 599 19.69 -3.25 43.63
N LEU A 600 19.37 -2.12 44.27
CA LEU A 600 20.28 -1.42 45.19
C LEU A 600 19.95 -1.65 46.67
N LEU A 601 18.72 -2.06 46.99
CA LEU A 601 18.22 -2.16 48.36
C LEU A 601 17.91 -3.62 48.74
N SER A 602 18.08 -3.94 50.02
CA SER A 602 17.59 -5.19 50.61
C SER A 602 16.06 -5.19 50.72
N ASP A 603 15.44 -6.38 50.81
CA ASP A 603 13.97 -6.53 50.88
C ASP A 603 13.32 -5.69 51.99
N THR A 604 14.02 -5.49 53.12
CA THR A 604 13.53 -4.68 54.24
C THR A 604 13.57 -3.19 53.96
N ALA A 605 14.61 -2.70 53.30
CA ALA A 605 14.73 -1.30 52.90
C ALA A 605 13.84 -0.96 51.69
N LEU A 606 13.58 -1.94 50.81
CA LEU A 606 12.76 -1.80 49.62
C LEU A 606 11.35 -1.29 49.94
N LEU A 607 10.76 -1.73 51.05
CA LEU A 607 9.41 -1.32 51.50
C LEU A 607 9.23 0.21 51.58
N ASN A 608 10.29 0.96 51.90
CA ASN A 608 10.22 2.42 52.02
C ASN A 608 10.35 3.15 50.67
N TYR A 609 10.80 2.46 49.61
CA TYR A 609 11.10 3.05 48.31
C TYR A 609 10.40 2.35 47.13
N GLN A 610 9.43 1.47 47.39
CA GLN A 610 8.68 0.74 46.36
C GLN A 610 7.96 1.67 45.35
N ASP A 611 7.60 2.88 45.77
CA ASP A 611 6.93 3.88 44.94
C ASP A 611 7.88 4.77 44.12
N ARG A 612 9.19 4.57 44.24
CA ARG A 612 10.22 5.42 43.61
C ARG A 612 10.73 4.79 42.32
N THR A 613 11.01 5.63 41.32
CA THR A 613 11.48 5.16 40.01
C THR A 613 12.95 4.74 40.07
N CYS A 614 13.78 5.53 40.74
CA CYS A 614 15.17 5.17 41.02
C CYS A 614 15.65 5.75 42.36
N VAL A 615 16.71 5.14 42.89
CA VAL A 615 17.39 5.58 44.12
C VAL A 615 18.86 5.84 43.82
N LEU A 616 19.42 6.88 44.44
CA LEU A 616 20.85 7.14 44.46
C LEU A 616 21.41 6.68 45.80
N VAL A 617 22.38 5.77 45.73
CA VAL A 617 23.07 5.24 46.89
C VAL A 617 24.55 5.53 46.83
N LYS A 618 25.14 5.65 48.02
CA LYS A 618 26.57 5.78 48.23
C LYS A 618 27.08 4.50 48.88
N ASN A 619 28.09 3.89 48.28
CA ASN A 619 28.77 2.75 48.87
C ASN A 619 30.01 3.21 49.63
N ASN A 620 30.07 2.90 50.92
CA ASN A 620 31.27 3.13 51.69
C ASN A 620 32.24 1.96 51.50
N SER A 621 33.38 2.22 50.87
CA SER A 621 34.41 1.21 50.58
C SER A 621 35.04 0.57 51.83
N LEU A 622 34.87 1.18 53.01
CA LEU A 622 35.42 0.70 54.28
C LEU A 622 34.46 -0.19 55.08
N THR A 623 33.15 0.01 54.97
CA THR A 623 32.13 -0.74 55.75
C THR A 623 31.25 -1.66 54.92
N ASN A 624 31.33 -1.57 53.58
CA ASN A 624 30.43 -2.27 52.65
C ASN A 624 28.94 -1.96 52.86
N GLU A 625 28.63 -0.89 53.60
CA GLU A 625 27.27 -0.41 53.82
C GLU A 625 26.83 0.50 52.68
N THR A 626 25.59 0.30 52.23
CA THR A 626 24.92 1.07 51.19
C THR A 626 24.02 2.11 51.87
N GLU A 627 24.36 3.39 51.73
CA GLU A 627 23.61 4.51 52.28
C GLU A 627 22.72 5.13 51.17
N VAL A 628 21.41 5.28 51.41
CA VAL A 628 20.50 5.89 50.44
C VAL A 628 20.54 7.40 50.59
N LEU A 629 21.07 8.09 49.58
CA LEU A 629 21.18 9.56 49.64
C LEU A 629 19.91 10.25 49.16
N ALA A 630 19.28 9.69 48.13
CA ALA A 630 18.04 10.21 47.59
C ALA A 630 17.25 9.17 46.82
N SER A 631 15.97 9.48 46.63
CA SER A 631 15.08 8.75 45.74
C SER A 631 14.36 9.74 44.81
N PHE A 632 14.18 9.31 43.57
CA PHE A 632 13.59 10.11 42.51
C PHE A 632 12.32 9.44 42.01
N SER A 633 11.26 10.24 41.92
CA SER A 633 10.06 9.86 41.18
C SER A 633 10.11 10.55 39.84
N LEU A 634 10.36 9.77 38.79
CA LEU A 634 10.26 10.22 37.41
C LEU A 634 8.87 9.86 36.89
N ILE A 635 8.18 10.85 36.33
CA ILE A 635 6.90 10.64 35.66
C ILE A 635 7.06 10.86 34.17
N ASP A 636 6.40 10.01 33.40
CA ASP A 636 6.24 10.18 31.97
C ASP A 636 4.96 10.98 31.73
N LYS A 637 5.05 12.05 30.93
CA LYS A 637 3.90 12.92 30.68
C LYS A 637 2.83 12.14 29.90
N ILE A 638 1.60 12.18 30.40
CA ILE A 638 0.44 11.60 29.69
C ILE A 638 0.13 12.50 28.49
N ARG A 639 -0.11 11.90 27.32
CA ARG A 639 -0.51 12.63 26.12
C ARG A 639 -1.83 13.35 26.37
N ASP A 640 -1.91 14.62 25.99
CA ASP A 640 -3.09 15.47 26.21
C ASP A 640 -4.38 14.85 25.61
N GLU A 641 -4.25 14.11 24.49
CA GLU A 641 -5.35 13.47 23.78
C GLU A 641 -5.78 12.11 24.37
N ALA A 642 -4.98 11.49 25.25
CA ALA A 642 -5.18 10.12 25.71
C ALA A 642 -6.51 9.97 26.45
N VAL A 643 -6.83 10.89 27.37
CA VAL A 643 -8.07 10.86 28.16
C VAL A 643 -9.30 10.94 27.26
N ALA A 644 -9.30 11.85 26.29
CA ALA A 644 -10.41 12.03 25.35
C ALA A 644 -10.62 10.80 24.45
N LEU A 645 -9.53 10.20 23.94
CA LEU A 645 -9.59 8.97 23.16
C LEU A 645 -10.17 7.82 23.98
N ILE A 646 -9.61 7.54 25.16
CA ILE A 646 -10.02 6.41 26.00
C ILE A 646 -11.48 6.54 26.41
N ASN A 647 -11.94 7.74 26.79
CA ASN A 647 -13.35 8.01 27.04
C ASN A 647 -14.22 7.65 25.83
N THR A 648 -13.81 8.06 24.63
CA THR A 648 -14.52 7.76 23.39
C THR A 648 -14.57 6.25 23.12
N LEU A 649 -13.46 5.53 23.32
CA LEU A 649 -13.40 4.08 23.11
C LEU A 649 -14.24 3.31 24.13
N ASN A 650 -14.24 3.72 25.39
CA ASN A 650 -15.00 3.07 26.45
C ASN A 650 -16.51 3.02 26.21
N THR A 651 -17.04 3.92 25.36
CA THR A 651 -18.46 3.92 24.97
C THR A 651 -18.88 2.65 24.21
N HIS A 652 -17.94 1.98 23.53
CA HIS A 652 -18.26 0.85 22.64
C HIS A 652 -17.20 -0.26 22.58
N ALA A 653 -16.12 -0.15 23.34
CA ALA A 653 -15.04 -1.12 23.39
C ALA A 653 -14.45 -1.24 24.80
N ASN A 654 -13.74 -2.33 25.06
CA ASN A 654 -12.94 -2.51 26.27
C ASN A 654 -11.55 -1.88 26.07
N THR A 655 -11.01 -1.25 27.11
CA THR A 655 -9.68 -0.64 27.08
C THR A 655 -8.79 -1.33 28.10
N LEU A 656 -7.63 -1.79 27.65
CA LEU A 656 -6.65 -2.52 28.43
C LEU A 656 -5.32 -1.78 28.39
N LEU A 657 -4.67 -1.59 29.54
CA LEU A 657 -3.28 -1.15 29.64
C LEU A 657 -2.39 -2.36 29.92
N LEU A 658 -1.43 -2.63 29.04
CA LEU A 658 -0.47 -3.73 29.18
C LEU A 658 0.94 -3.17 29.23
N SER A 659 1.58 -3.16 30.41
CA SER A 659 2.87 -2.52 30.61
C SER A 659 3.89 -3.44 31.29
N GLY A 660 5.16 -3.22 30.99
CA GLY A 660 6.28 -3.81 31.75
C GLY A 660 6.53 -3.13 33.10
N ASP A 661 6.03 -1.92 33.29
CA ASP A 661 6.16 -1.16 34.54
C ASP A 661 5.35 -1.77 35.68
N SER A 662 5.68 -1.43 36.92
CA SER A 662 5.00 -1.98 38.10
C SER A 662 3.48 -1.78 38.06
N GLN A 663 2.74 -2.69 38.68
CA GLN A 663 1.28 -2.59 38.78
C GLN A 663 0.86 -1.27 39.44
N LEU A 664 1.57 -0.84 40.49
CA LEU A 664 1.34 0.45 41.16
C LEU A 664 1.45 1.65 40.20
N ALA A 665 2.42 1.65 39.28
CA ALA A 665 2.56 2.71 38.29
C ALA A 665 1.39 2.71 37.29
N CYS A 666 0.91 1.52 36.91
CA CYS A 666 -0.26 1.37 36.05
C CYS A 666 -1.55 1.85 36.75
N ASP A 667 -1.72 1.51 38.02
CA ASP A 667 -2.88 1.91 38.83
C ASP A 667 -2.90 3.43 39.04
N LYS A 668 -1.74 4.06 39.27
CA LYS A 668 -1.61 5.53 39.32
C LYS A 668 -2.00 6.18 37.99
N LEU A 669 -1.64 5.59 36.84
CA LEU A 669 -2.05 6.10 35.55
C LEU A 669 -3.56 6.00 35.35
N MET A 670 -4.18 4.91 35.80
CA MET A 670 -5.64 4.72 35.74
C MET A 670 -6.44 5.77 36.53
N GLN A 671 -5.84 6.42 37.52
CA GLN A 671 -6.50 7.52 38.24
C GLN A 671 -6.72 8.74 37.35
N ASN A 672 -5.81 8.96 36.38
CA ASN A 672 -5.85 10.12 35.48
C ASN A 672 -6.43 9.77 34.09
N VAL A 673 -6.28 8.51 33.65
CA VAL A 673 -6.78 8.03 32.36
C VAL A 673 -7.80 6.93 32.61
N PRO A 674 -9.05 7.05 32.11
CA PRO A 674 -10.15 6.14 32.48
C PRO A 674 -10.06 4.79 31.76
N ILE A 675 -8.96 4.06 31.87
CA ILE A 675 -8.78 2.72 31.27
C ILE A 675 -9.54 1.70 32.12
N LYS A 676 -10.24 0.75 31.49
CA LYS A 676 -11.08 -0.23 32.22
C LYS A 676 -10.27 -1.27 33.01
N MET A 677 -9.15 -1.72 32.46
CA MET A 677 -8.28 -2.71 33.10
C MET A 677 -6.81 -2.39 32.84
N ALA A 678 -5.96 -2.48 33.86
CA ALA A 678 -4.51 -2.39 33.70
C ALA A 678 -3.77 -3.59 34.30
N ARG A 679 -2.73 -4.03 33.61
CA ARG A 679 -1.82 -5.09 34.04
C ARG A 679 -0.37 -4.61 33.86
N GLY A 680 0.34 -4.49 34.98
CA GLY A 680 1.76 -4.14 35.05
C GLY A 680 2.65 -5.35 35.35
N GLY A 681 3.97 -5.17 35.25
CA GLY A 681 4.98 -6.20 35.52
C GLY A 681 5.02 -7.28 34.43
N LEU A 682 4.55 -6.98 33.23
CA LEU A 682 4.41 -7.98 32.15
C LEU A 682 5.68 -8.08 31.30
N THR A 683 6.07 -9.31 30.98
CA THR A 683 6.99 -9.61 29.88
C THR A 683 6.25 -9.56 28.54
N ALA A 684 6.98 -9.49 27.41
CA ALA A 684 6.37 -9.53 26.07
C ALA A 684 5.52 -10.80 25.86
N GLU A 685 5.96 -11.95 26.38
CA GLU A 685 5.21 -13.21 26.33
C GLU A 685 3.91 -13.15 27.13
N HIS A 686 3.94 -12.55 28.32
CA HIS A 686 2.74 -12.37 29.15
C HIS A 686 1.76 -11.40 28.48
N LYS A 687 2.23 -10.30 27.87
CA LYS A 687 1.37 -9.40 27.07
C LYS A 687 0.66 -10.18 25.95
N MET A 688 1.39 -11.04 25.24
CA MET A 688 0.86 -11.89 24.16
C MET A 688 -0.21 -12.88 24.66
N GLN A 689 0.02 -13.53 25.80
CA GLN A 689 -0.94 -14.47 26.39
C GLN A 689 -2.26 -13.78 26.78
N ILE A 690 -2.17 -12.56 27.34
CA ILE A 690 -3.38 -11.77 27.67
C ILE A 690 -4.17 -11.46 26.39
N ILE A 691 -3.50 -11.02 25.32
CA ILE A 691 -4.17 -10.79 24.02
C ILE A 691 -4.83 -12.06 23.52
N LYS A 692 -4.14 -13.21 23.54
CA LYS A 692 -4.71 -14.50 23.13
C LYS A 692 -5.92 -14.93 23.98
N THR A 693 -5.93 -14.55 25.26
CA THR A 693 -7.03 -14.85 26.19
C THR A 693 -8.26 -14.01 25.85
N GLU A 694 -8.08 -12.72 25.58
CA GLU A 694 -9.14 -11.85 25.06
C GLU A 694 -9.70 -12.36 23.72
N GLN A 695 -8.83 -12.85 22.83
CA GLN A 695 -9.24 -13.47 21.56
C GLN A 695 -10.03 -14.76 21.76
N ALA A 696 -9.63 -15.61 22.71
CA ALA A 696 -10.35 -16.84 23.05
C ALA A 696 -11.76 -16.53 23.60
N SER A 697 -11.91 -15.40 24.28
CA SER A 697 -13.20 -14.83 24.72
C SER A 697 -14.02 -14.20 23.57
N LYS A 698 -13.61 -14.41 22.31
CA LYS A 698 -14.23 -13.88 21.07
C LYS A 698 -14.11 -12.36 20.88
N HIS A 699 -13.26 -11.68 21.67
CA HIS A 699 -12.96 -10.27 21.41
C HIS A 699 -11.99 -10.10 20.24
N ARG A 700 -12.18 -9.02 19.50
CA ARG A 700 -11.28 -8.56 18.45
C ARG A 700 -10.41 -7.45 18.98
N VAL A 701 -9.20 -7.86 19.37
CA VAL A 701 -8.21 -6.99 20.00
C VAL A 701 -7.40 -6.21 18.97
N ALA A 702 -7.33 -4.88 19.13
CA ALA A 702 -6.32 -4.02 18.54
C ALA A 702 -5.27 -3.67 19.60
N MET A 703 -3.98 -3.83 19.28
CA MET A 703 -2.87 -3.47 20.15
C MET A 703 -2.19 -2.20 19.63
N THR A 704 -2.02 -1.20 20.49
CA THR A 704 -1.29 0.03 20.19
C THR A 704 0.00 0.08 21.01
N GLY A 705 1.14 0.31 20.37
CA GLY A 705 2.44 0.36 21.03
C GLY A 705 3.45 1.24 20.30
N ASP A 706 4.62 1.45 20.90
CA ASP A 706 5.78 2.08 20.23
C ASP A 706 6.53 1.07 19.33
N GLY A 707 6.26 -0.22 19.53
CA GLY A 707 6.72 -1.38 18.78
C GLY A 707 8.17 -1.82 19.05
N VAL A 708 8.95 -1.10 19.87
CA VAL A 708 10.35 -1.48 20.17
C VAL A 708 10.37 -2.75 21.02
N ASN A 709 9.52 -2.77 22.05
CA ASN A 709 9.37 -3.92 22.95
C ASN A 709 8.14 -4.79 22.61
N ASP A 710 7.28 -4.30 21.70
CA ASP A 710 5.97 -4.90 21.42
C ASP A 710 5.89 -5.62 20.06
N SER A 711 6.98 -5.71 19.29
CA SER A 711 7.00 -6.42 18.00
C SER A 711 6.43 -7.86 18.09
N PRO A 712 6.78 -8.69 19.10
CA PRO A 712 6.17 -10.02 19.28
C PRO A 712 4.68 -9.95 19.63
N VAL A 713 4.25 -8.90 20.33
CA VAL A 713 2.88 -8.67 20.79
C VAL A 713 1.98 -8.25 19.62
N PHE A 714 2.51 -7.45 18.68
CA PHE A 714 1.82 -7.04 17.47
C PHE A 714 1.39 -8.22 16.60
N GLY A 715 2.21 -9.27 16.50
CA GLY A 715 1.87 -10.46 15.74
C GLY A 715 0.69 -11.26 16.32
N ALA A 716 0.37 -11.08 17.60
CA ALA A 716 -0.77 -11.76 18.22
C ALA A 716 -2.08 -10.98 18.09
N ALA A 717 -2.06 -9.66 17.92
CA ALA A 717 -3.27 -8.85 17.80
C ALA A 717 -3.97 -9.04 16.45
N HIS A 718 -5.27 -8.74 16.38
CA HIS A 718 -5.99 -8.74 15.09
C HIS A 718 -5.66 -7.52 14.23
N VAL A 719 -5.34 -6.41 14.89
CA VAL A 719 -4.79 -5.20 14.28
C VAL A 719 -3.72 -4.66 15.22
N SER A 720 -2.53 -4.43 14.69
CA SER A 720 -1.43 -3.76 15.41
C SER A 720 -1.27 -2.31 14.92
N ILE A 721 -1.13 -1.38 15.86
CA ILE A 721 -1.01 0.06 15.61
C ILE A 721 0.30 0.53 16.27
N ALA A 722 1.24 1.00 15.46
CA ALA A 722 2.50 1.57 15.95
C ALA A 722 2.47 3.10 15.95
N MET A 723 3.06 3.69 16.98
CA MET A 723 3.39 5.12 17.02
C MET A 723 4.59 5.41 16.09
N GLY A 724 4.58 6.56 15.41
CA GLY A 724 5.63 6.97 14.47
C GLY A 724 7.01 7.20 15.09
N CYS A 725 7.10 7.52 16.39
CA CYS A 725 8.34 7.75 17.15
C CYS A 725 9.14 6.47 17.46
N GLY A 726 8.59 5.27 17.21
CA GLY A 726 9.27 4.00 17.50
C GLY A 726 10.53 3.75 16.65
N ALA A 727 11.44 2.89 17.12
CA ALA A 727 12.63 2.48 16.38
C ALA A 727 12.28 1.87 15.00
N ASP A 728 13.12 2.01 13.99
CA ASP A 728 12.76 1.60 12.62
C ASP A 728 12.45 0.09 12.47
N ILE A 729 13.01 -0.74 13.35
CA ILE A 729 12.71 -2.19 13.46
C ILE A 729 11.28 -2.45 13.99
N ALA A 730 10.78 -1.60 14.90
CA ALA A 730 9.46 -1.71 15.51
C ALA A 730 8.30 -1.51 14.51
N LYS A 731 8.51 -0.60 13.55
CA LYS A 731 7.56 -0.27 12.48
C LYS A 731 7.35 -1.45 11.50
N SER A 732 8.27 -2.40 11.48
CA SER A 732 8.21 -3.54 10.55
C SER A 732 7.10 -4.55 10.89
N GLY A 733 6.69 -4.67 12.17
CA GLY A 733 5.68 -5.63 12.63
C GLY A 733 4.23 -5.12 12.69
N ALA A 734 4.00 -3.81 12.47
CA ALA A 734 2.69 -3.19 12.68
C ALA A 734 1.82 -3.15 11.40
N ASP A 735 0.51 -3.34 11.55
CA ASP A 735 -0.49 -3.24 10.47
C ASP A 735 -0.81 -1.78 10.10
N VAL A 736 -0.70 -0.87 11.08
CA VAL A 736 -0.95 0.56 10.95
C VAL A 736 0.16 1.35 11.63
N ILE A 737 0.57 2.46 11.02
CA ILE A 737 1.57 3.38 11.58
C ILE A 737 0.95 4.78 11.68
N LEU A 738 1.04 5.39 12.86
CA LEU A 738 0.58 6.76 13.14
C LEU A 738 1.76 7.73 12.99
N LEU A 739 1.94 8.30 11.80
CA LEU A 739 3.06 9.16 11.45
C LEU A 739 3.07 10.48 12.23
N ASN A 740 1.89 10.96 12.63
CA ASN A 740 1.72 12.18 13.39
C ASN A 740 1.90 12.00 14.92
N ASN A 741 2.16 10.78 15.39
CA ASN A 741 2.27 10.45 16.82
C ASN A 741 1.06 10.87 17.68
N ARG A 742 -0.12 11.03 17.06
CA ARG A 742 -1.35 11.39 17.75
C ARG A 742 -2.21 10.18 18.02
N LEU A 743 -2.60 9.99 19.28
CA LEU A 743 -3.54 8.95 19.68
C LEU A 743 -4.93 9.19 19.09
N SER A 744 -5.35 10.45 18.93
CA SER A 744 -6.65 10.78 18.31
C SER A 744 -6.83 10.20 16.90
N SER A 745 -5.72 9.94 16.18
CA SER A 745 -5.71 9.27 14.88
C SER A 745 -6.37 7.89 14.90
N ILE A 746 -6.38 7.18 16.04
CA ILE A 746 -7.08 5.91 16.21
C ILE A 746 -8.59 6.10 16.02
N SER A 747 -9.17 7.17 16.56
CA SER A 747 -10.58 7.52 16.34
C SER A 747 -10.87 7.79 14.86
N THR A 748 -9.99 8.52 14.18
CA THR A 748 -10.12 8.79 12.73
C THR A 748 -10.07 7.50 11.93
N LEU A 749 -9.15 6.60 12.25
CA LEU A 749 -9.04 5.28 11.62
C LEU A 749 -10.31 4.44 11.80
N ILE A 750 -10.85 4.35 13.01
CA ILE A 750 -12.10 3.64 13.31
C ILE A 750 -13.25 4.24 12.50
N ASN A 751 -13.39 5.56 12.50
CA ASN A 751 -14.48 6.26 11.81
C ASN A 751 -14.42 6.07 10.29
N VAL A 752 -13.23 6.20 9.69
CA VAL A 752 -13.04 5.99 8.26
C VAL A 752 -13.27 4.52 7.90
N ALA A 753 -12.79 3.56 8.71
CA ALA A 753 -13.03 2.13 8.49
C ALA A 753 -14.54 1.78 8.55
N LYS A 754 -15.26 2.24 9.58
CA LYS A 754 -16.72 2.06 9.72
C LYS A 754 -17.47 2.68 8.55
N LYS A 755 -17.13 3.92 8.15
CA LYS A 755 -17.72 4.60 6.99
C LYS A 755 -17.46 3.86 5.68
N THR A 756 -16.25 3.33 5.51
CA THR A 756 -15.86 2.54 4.33
C THR A 756 -16.68 1.26 4.23
N LYS A 757 -16.80 0.50 5.32
CA LYS A 757 -17.66 -0.70 5.38
C LYS A 757 -19.11 -0.38 5.02
N LYS A 758 -19.66 0.72 5.56
CA LYS A 758 -21.03 1.17 5.26
C LYS A 758 -21.20 1.50 3.77
N ILE A 759 -20.26 2.22 3.16
CA ILE A 759 -20.32 2.59 1.74
C ILE A 759 -20.19 1.36 0.84
N ILE A 760 -19.29 0.42 1.16
CA ILE A 760 -19.17 -0.85 0.43
C ILE A 760 -20.50 -1.62 0.49
N PHE A 761 -21.11 -1.72 1.66
CA PHE A 761 -22.40 -2.39 1.82
C PHE A 761 -23.53 -1.70 1.04
N GLN A 762 -23.59 -0.37 1.05
CA GLN A 762 -24.54 0.40 0.24
C GLN A 762 -24.35 0.14 -1.26
N ASN A 763 -23.11 0.12 -1.72
CA ASN A 763 -22.79 -0.13 -3.12
C ASN A 763 -23.20 -1.55 -3.54
N TYR A 764 -23.00 -2.55 -2.68
CA TYR A 764 -23.47 -3.92 -2.91
C TYR A 764 -25.00 -4.02 -2.91
N LEU A 765 -25.67 -3.42 -1.93
CA LEU A 765 -27.13 -3.43 -1.85
C LEU A 765 -27.74 -2.81 -3.11
N TRP A 766 -27.18 -1.69 -3.58
CA TRP A 766 -27.59 -1.05 -4.82
C TRP A 766 -27.32 -1.92 -6.05
N ALA A 767 -26.10 -2.44 -6.19
CA ALA A 767 -25.71 -3.25 -7.33
C ALA A 767 -26.55 -4.53 -7.45
N PHE A 768 -26.80 -5.23 -6.34
CA PHE A 768 -27.67 -6.41 -6.35
C PHE A 768 -29.13 -6.04 -6.54
N GLY A 769 -29.64 -5.03 -5.83
CA GLY A 769 -31.04 -4.62 -5.93
C GLY A 769 -31.43 -4.18 -7.34
N TYR A 770 -30.58 -3.38 -8.00
CA TYR A 770 -30.79 -2.99 -9.40
C TYR A 770 -30.86 -4.21 -10.32
N ASN A 771 -29.87 -5.09 -10.27
CA ASN A 771 -29.81 -6.26 -11.15
C ASN A 771 -30.94 -7.27 -10.87
N ALA A 772 -31.35 -7.43 -9.61
CA ALA A 772 -32.45 -8.33 -9.23
C ALA A 772 -33.81 -7.88 -9.79
N ILE A 773 -34.00 -6.57 -9.98
CA ILE A 773 -35.23 -6.01 -10.58
C ILE A 773 -35.15 -6.03 -12.11
N VAL A 774 -34.00 -5.62 -12.65
CA VAL A 774 -33.83 -5.40 -14.09
C VAL A 774 -33.71 -6.71 -14.87
N LEU A 775 -33.08 -7.76 -14.33
CA LEU A 775 -32.91 -9.02 -15.04
C LEU A 775 -34.24 -9.72 -15.36
N PRO A 776 -35.18 -9.93 -14.40
CA PRO A 776 -36.46 -10.55 -14.71
C PRO A 776 -37.28 -9.75 -15.72
N LEU A 777 -37.27 -8.42 -15.62
CA LEU A 777 -37.96 -7.54 -16.56
C LEU A 777 -37.35 -7.62 -17.97
N ALA A 778 -36.03 -7.75 -18.09
CA ALA A 778 -35.36 -7.96 -19.37
C ALA A 778 -35.70 -9.34 -19.96
N VAL A 779 -35.71 -10.40 -19.15
CA VAL A 779 -36.09 -11.75 -19.59
C VAL A 779 -37.54 -11.82 -20.07
N ALA A 780 -38.43 -11.05 -19.44
CA ALA A 780 -39.84 -10.95 -19.80
C ALA A 780 -40.12 -10.01 -21.00
N GLY A 781 -39.09 -9.38 -21.58
CA GLY A 781 -39.26 -8.46 -22.71
C GLY A 781 -39.81 -7.07 -22.34
N PHE A 782 -39.80 -6.67 -21.06
CA PHE A 782 -40.25 -5.31 -20.67
C PHE A 782 -39.15 -4.25 -20.76
N ILE A 783 -37.89 -4.66 -20.95
CA ILE A 783 -36.74 -3.75 -21.02
C ILE A 783 -36.10 -3.86 -22.39
N THR A 784 -36.05 -2.72 -23.08
CA THR A 784 -35.33 -2.58 -24.35
C THR A 784 -33.82 -2.42 -24.12
N PRO A 785 -32.96 -2.73 -25.10
CA PRO A 785 -31.52 -2.67 -24.92
C PRO A 785 -31.02 -1.29 -24.49
N TYR A 786 -31.57 -0.20 -25.05
CA TYR A 786 -31.16 1.16 -24.70
C TYR A 786 -31.49 1.53 -23.24
N MET A 787 -32.66 1.10 -22.72
CA MET A 787 -33.04 1.31 -21.31
C MET A 787 -32.08 0.56 -20.37
N ALA A 788 -31.73 -0.66 -20.75
CA ALA A 788 -30.80 -1.52 -20.04
C ALA A 788 -29.43 -0.84 -19.85
N VAL A 789 -28.88 -0.26 -20.93
CA VAL A 789 -27.61 0.46 -20.93
C VAL A 789 -27.62 1.69 -20.03
N ILE A 790 -28.66 2.52 -20.14
CA ILE A 790 -28.78 3.76 -19.36
C ILE A 790 -28.81 3.42 -17.87
N GLY A 791 -29.64 2.46 -17.48
CA GLY A 791 -29.74 2.02 -16.10
C GLY A 791 -28.42 1.46 -15.55
N MET A 792 -27.71 0.64 -16.32
CA MET A 792 -26.41 0.07 -15.91
C MET A 792 -25.36 1.16 -15.72
N SER A 793 -25.30 2.12 -16.64
CA SER A 793 -24.35 3.23 -16.62
C SER A 793 -24.60 4.12 -15.41
N ALA A 794 -25.87 4.47 -15.15
CA ALA A 794 -26.28 5.21 -13.97
C ALA A 794 -25.93 4.48 -12.67
N SER A 795 -26.16 3.16 -12.61
CA SER A 795 -25.83 2.33 -11.46
C SER A 795 -24.33 2.35 -11.14
N SER A 796 -23.48 2.22 -12.16
CA SER A 796 -22.02 2.27 -12.01
C SER A 796 -21.53 3.65 -11.55
N ILE A 797 -22.07 4.72 -12.13
CA ILE A 797 -21.74 6.11 -11.73
C ILE A 797 -22.14 6.37 -10.28
N LEU A 798 -23.30 5.89 -9.84
CA LEU A 798 -23.77 6.04 -8.47
C LEU A 798 -22.80 5.38 -7.48
N VAL A 799 -22.38 4.15 -7.75
CA VAL A 799 -21.42 3.41 -6.90
C VAL A 799 -20.06 4.12 -6.82
N ILE A 800 -19.54 4.61 -7.94
CA ILE A 800 -18.28 5.37 -7.97
C ILE A 800 -18.43 6.67 -7.18
N THR A 801 -19.51 7.43 -7.41
CA THR A 801 -19.76 8.71 -6.73
C THR A 801 -19.94 8.52 -5.23
N ASN A 802 -20.64 7.46 -4.81
CA ASN A 802 -20.80 7.13 -3.40
C ASN A 802 -19.45 6.78 -2.74
N SER A 803 -18.58 6.06 -3.46
CA SER A 803 -17.22 5.74 -3.00
C SER A 803 -16.34 6.98 -2.84
N LEU A 804 -16.44 7.95 -3.76
CA LEU A 804 -15.68 9.21 -3.70
C LEU A 804 -16.02 10.07 -2.48
N ARG A 805 -17.18 9.86 -1.82
CA ARG A 805 -17.52 10.54 -0.55
C ARG A 805 -16.57 10.21 0.59
N LEU A 806 -15.76 9.15 0.45
CA LEU A 806 -14.69 8.82 1.40
C LEU A 806 -13.51 9.79 1.34
N LEU A 807 -13.29 10.49 0.22
CA LEU A 807 -12.20 11.46 0.06
C LEU A 807 -12.47 12.81 0.73
N LYS A 808 -13.72 13.13 1.07
CA LYS A 808 -14.05 14.39 1.74
C LYS A 808 -13.70 14.32 3.23
N ASN A 809 -12.97 15.33 3.72
CA ASN A 809 -12.86 15.63 5.13
C ASN A 809 -14.19 16.24 5.58
N ASN A 810 -15.02 15.43 6.25
CA ASN A 810 -16.03 15.98 7.15
C ASN A 810 -15.39 16.10 8.51
#